data_AF-A0A4W6DBR2-F1
#
_entry.id   AF-A0A4W6DBR2-F1
#
_cell.length_a   1.000
_cell.length_b   1.000
_cell.length_c   1.000
_cell.angle_alpha   90.00
_cell.angle_beta   90.00
_cell.angle_gamma   90.00
#
_symmetry.space_group_name_H-M   'P 1'
#
loop_
_entity.id
_entity.type
_entity.pdbx_description
1 polymer ?
#
loop_
_entity_poly.entity_id
_entity_poly.type
_entity_poly.pdbx_seq_one_letter_code
_entity_poly.pdbx_strand_id
1 'polypeptide(L)'
;IFISHCYLSTILQQQFNRVGRVEHGSVALPGIIRSGSIGGPDTFNVGTMPSAQQQITTGQMHRGHMPPLSLAQQALMGTINSSMQAVQQAQADLGHVDNLPPLGHDLASRVWVQNKVDESKHEIHSQVDAITAGTASVVNLTAGEPTETDYTAVGCAITTISSNLTEMSKGVKLLAALMDDEVGSGHKLMGAARMLAGAVSDLLRSVEPAAAEPRQTVLTAAGSIGQASGDLLRHMGEGETDEKFQDTLMNLAKAVANAAAMLVLKAKNVAQVAEDTILQNRVIAAATQCALSTSQLVACTKVVSPTISSPVCQEQLVEAGKLVDRSVETCVKACRSASDDGELLKQVGAAAGVVSQALSDLLQHVRHYASCGEPIGRYDQATDTIMNVTENIFTSMGDAGEMVRQARVLAQATSDLVNAMRSDAEAEVDVDNSKKLLAAAKLLADATARMVEAAKGAAAYPENEDQQQRLREAAEGLRVATNAAAQNAIKKKLVNRLEIAAKQAAAAATQTIAAAQNAAASNKNTVSHQQLVHSCKAVADSIPQLVQGMRSSQAQPEELGAQLVLIMASQSFLQPGSKMVTSAKSAVPTVADQAAAMQLGQCAKNLATCLAELRTATQKAHEACGPLEIDSALKTVQTLKSELQDAKMSVIDGQLKPLPGETLERCAQDLGSTSKAVGSSMAQLLTCAAQGNEHYTGVAARETAQALRTLAQAARGVAASTKEPQAAAAMLDSAQCVMEGSAMLIHEAHQALVHPGDAESQQRLAQVAKAVSHSLNNCVNCLPGQKDVDMALRSIGEASKKLLVDILPPCSKTFQEAQTDLNHTAAELNHSAGEVVHSSRGTSSQLAAASGKFSQDFDEFLDAGIEGTHKEDQIQVIGNLKNISMASSKLLLAAKSLSVDPGAANAKNLLAVGSKMEALARACLWGQ
;
A
#
# COMPACT_ATOMS: atom_id res chain seq x y z
N ILE A 1 -16.66 -18.31 -45.31
CA ILE A 1 -16.50 -19.17 -46.51
C ILE A 1 -15.34 -20.10 -46.18
N PHE A 2 -15.45 -21.39 -45.84
CA PHE A 2 -16.44 -22.44 -46.11
C PHE A 2 -16.61 -23.34 -44.86
N ILE A 3 -17.77 -23.98 -44.75
CA ILE A 3 -18.27 -24.91 -43.72
C ILE A 3 -17.92 -26.37 -44.09
N SER A 4 -17.64 -27.25 -43.10
CA SER A 4 -18.11 -28.67 -43.06
C SER A 4 -17.64 -29.35 -41.75
N HIS A 5 -18.50 -29.54 -40.73
CA HIS A 5 -19.38 -30.67 -40.40
C HIS A 5 -18.77 -31.84 -39.58
N CYS A 6 -19.20 -31.88 -38.31
CA CYS A 6 -19.50 -32.97 -37.36
C CYS A 6 -18.85 -34.37 -37.50
N TYR A 7 -18.28 -34.87 -36.39
CA TYR A 7 -18.73 -36.13 -35.75
C TYR A 7 -18.46 -36.10 -34.24
N LEU A 8 -19.51 -36.41 -33.48
CA LEU A 8 -19.59 -36.54 -32.02
C LEU A 8 -19.27 -38.00 -31.65
N SER A 9 -18.32 -38.24 -30.72
CA SER A 9 -18.07 -39.57 -30.16
C SER A 9 -18.02 -39.53 -28.63
N THR A 10 -19.14 -39.90 -28.03
CA THR A 10 -19.30 -40.20 -26.60
C THR A 10 -19.09 -41.70 -26.40
N ILE A 11 -18.08 -42.10 -25.62
CA ILE A 11 -17.86 -43.51 -25.25
C ILE A 11 -18.63 -43.80 -23.96
N LEU A 12 -19.74 -44.52 -24.09
CA LEU A 12 -20.53 -45.11 -22.99
C LEU A 12 -20.04 -46.54 -22.74
N GLN A 13 -19.46 -46.79 -21.57
CA GLN A 13 -19.06 -48.12 -21.12
C GLN A 13 -20.23 -48.75 -20.32
N GLN A 14 -21.01 -49.59 -20.98
CA GLN A 14 -22.05 -50.43 -20.36
C GLN A 14 -21.42 -51.69 -19.75
N GLN A 15 -21.65 -51.94 -18.46
CA GLN A 15 -21.46 -53.25 -17.83
C GLN A 15 -22.82 -53.89 -17.53
N PHE A 16 -22.93 -55.16 -17.90
CA PHE A 16 -24.15 -55.98 -17.89
C PHE A 16 -24.60 -56.37 -16.47
N ASN A 17 -25.88 -56.14 -16.15
CA ASN A 17 -26.57 -56.79 -15.03
C ASN A 17 -27.28 -58.06 -15.53
N ARG A 18 -26.98 -59.22 -14.91
CA ARG A 18 -27.71 -60.47 -15.07
C ARG A 18 -28.93 -60.50 -14.14
N VAL A 19 -30.08 -60.95 -14.66
CA VAL A 19 -31.31 -61.19 -13.91
C VAL A 19 -31.40 -62.67 -13.50
N GLY A 20 -31.79 -62.96 -12.24
CA GLY A 20 -32.16 -64.31 -11.81
C GLY A 20 -32.53 -64.48 -10.33
N ARG A 21 -33.84 -64.36 -10.03
CA ARG A 21 -34.67 -65.03 -8.99
C ARG A 21 -34.54 -64.73 -7.46
N VAL A 22 -35.69 -64.23 -6.98
CA VAL A 22 -36.45 -64.35 -5.71
C VAL A 22 -36.01 -65.36 -4.63
N GLU A 23 -35.93 -64.90 -3.38
CA GLU A 23 -36.15 -65.73 -2.17
C GLU A 23 -37.19 -65.10 -1.22
N HIS A 24 -38.06 -65.96 -0.70
CA HIS A 24 -39.07 -65.70 0.34
C HIS A 24 -38.54 -66.16 1.70
N GLY A 25 -38.76 -65.35 2.74
CA GLY A 25 -39.30 -65.83 4.02
C GLY A 25 -38.34 -66.18 5.17
N SER A 26 -38.61 -65.50 6.30
CA SER A 26 -38.65 -66.01 7.69
C SER A 26 -37.51 -65.76 8.69
N VAL A 27 -37.89 -64.93 9.68
CA VAL A 27 -37.90 -65.20 11.15
C VAL A 27 -36.57 -65.16 11.94
N ALA A 28 -36.43 -64.05 12.67
CA ALA A 28 -36.05 -63.86 14.08
C ALA A 28 -35.25 -64.93 14.86
N LEU A 29 -34.19 -64.45 15.55
CA LEU A 29 -33.92 -64.53 17.02
C LEU A 29 -32.40 -64.28 17.29
N PRO A 30 -31.94 -63.99 18.52
CA PRO A 30 -32.22 -62.82 19.35
C PRO A 30 -30.92 -62.12 19.85
N GLY A 31 -31.04 -60.83 20.21
CA GLY A 31 -30.00 -60.06 20.87
C GLY A 31 -29.80 -60.46 22.34
N ILE A 32 -28.54 -60.56 22.73
CA ILE A 32 -28.05 -60.86 24.07
C ILE A 32 -28.42 -59.71 25.02
N ILE A 33 -29.27 -59.97 26.02
CA ILE A 33 -29.51 -59.06 27.16
C ILE A 33 -28.66 -59.55 28.33
N ARG A 34 -27.79 -58.67 28.84
CA ARG A 34 -27.02 -58.90 30.06
C ARG A 34 -27.90 -58.64 31.30
N SER A 35 -27.90 -59.61 32.20
CA SER A 35 -28.60 -59.62 33.47
C SER A 35 -28.04 -58.62 34.49
N GLY A 36 -28.95 -57.92 35.17
CA GLY A 36 -28.70 -57.15 36.39
C GLY A 36 -29.76 -57.46 37.45
N SER A 37 -29.50 -58.52 38.22
CA SER A 37 -29.74 -58.68 39.67
C SER A 37 -31.09 -58.28 40.33
N ILE A 38 -31.85 -59.32 40.71
CA ILE A 38 -32.43 -59.64 42.04
C ILE A 38 -33.59 -58.77 42.59
N GLY A 39 -34.81 -59.33 42.54
CA GLY A 39 -35.59 -59.66 43.75
C GLY A 39 -36.77 -58.75 44.15
N GLY A 40 -38.01 -59.22 43.90
CA GLY A 40 -39.22 -58.77 44.62
C GLY A 40 -40.41 -58.43 43.71
N PRO A 41 -41.61 -59.03 43.91
CA PRO A 41 -42.80 -58.72 43.14
C PRO A 41 -43.51 -57.50 43.75
N ASP A 42 -43.99 -56.54 42.96
CA ASP A 42 -45.16 -55.76 43.38
C ASP A 42 -45.85 -55.00 42.24
N THR A 43 -47.13 -55.36 42.11
CA THR A 43 -48.31 -54.52 41.85
C THR A 43 -48.34 -53.53 40.68
N PHE A 44 -49.29 -53.82 39.79
CA PHE A 44 -49.93 -52.90 38.86
C PHE A 44 -50.38 -51.61 39.56
N ASN A 45 -49.99 -50.46 39.01
CA ASN A 45 -50.57 -49.18 39.34
C ASN A 45 -51.03 -48.49 38.06
N VAL A 46 -52.34 -48.18 38.00
CA VAL A 46 -53.00 -47.49 36.89
C VAL A 46 -52.72 -45.99 37.05
N GLY A 47 -51.86 -45.45 36.19
CA GLY A 47 -51.58 -44.02 36.09
C GLY A 47 -52.17 -43.42 34.82
N THR A 48 -53.01 -42.39 35.01
CA THR A 48 -53.62 -41.53 33.99
C THR A 48 -52.65 -41.00 32.94
N MET A 49 -53.06 -41.04 31.66
CA MET A 49 -52.35 -40.43 30.52
C MET A 49 -52.20 -38.91 30.70
N PRO A 50 -50.99 -38.34 30.57
CA PRO A 50 -50.83 -36.94 30.19
C PRO A 50 -51.10 -36.75 28.69
N SER A 51 -51.59 -35.57 28.34
CA SER A 51 -51.94 -35.14 26.98
C SER A 51 -50.78 -35.29 26.00
N ALA A 52 -51.08 -35.68 24.76
CA ALA A 52 -50.11 -35.83 23.68
C ALA A 52 -49.38 -34.49 23.39
N GLN A 53 -48.11 -34.40 23.79
CA GLN A 53 -47.18 -33.44 23.20
C GLN A 53 -46.81 -33.95 21.80
N GLN A 54 -47.38 -33.33 20.76
CA GLN A 54 -46.91 -33.51 19.40
C GLN A 54 -45.50 -32.94 19.29
N GLN A 55 -44.50 -33.82 19.41
CA GLN A 55 -43.14 -33.55 18.96
C GLN A 55 -43.15 -33.62 17.43
N ILE A 56 -43.04 -32.46 16.77
CA ILE A 56 -42.78 -32.41 15.34
C ILE A 56 -41.31 -32.81 15.15
N THR A 57 -41.06 -34.09 14.93
CA THR A 57 -39.76 -34.60 14.52
C THR A 57 -39.56 -34.23 13.04
N THR A 58 -38.92 -33.09 12.77
CA THR A 58 -38.34 -32.84 11.44
C THR A 58 -37.33 -33.94 11.16
N GLY A 59 -37.52 -34.68 10.07
CA GLY A 59 -36.77 -35.89 9.76
C GLY A 59 -35.26 -35.69 9.77
N GLN A 60 -34.58 -36.32 10.73
CA GLN A 60 -33.17 -36.63 10.58
C GLN A 60 -33.03 -37.68 9.49
N MET A 61 -32.50 -37.26 8.34
CA MET A 61 -32.15 -38.16 7.25
C MET A 61 -31.01 -39.08 7.71
N HIS A 62 -31.26 -40.40 7.74
CA HIS A 62 -30.24 -41.41 8.02
C HIS A 62 -29.05 -41.25 7.03
N ARG A 63 -27.82 -41.28 7.56
CA ARG A 63 -26.54 -41.14 6.84
C ARG A 63 -26.40 -42.01 5.57
N GLY A 64 -27.19 -43.07 5.41
CA GLY A 64 -27.19 -43.98 4.27
C GLY A 64 -27.99 -43.53 3.03
N HIS A 65 -28.73 -42.42 3.10
CA HIS A 65 -29.60 -41.94 2.00
C HIS A 65 -29.34 -40.47 1.61
N MET A 66 -28.15 -39.93 1.85
CA MET A 66 -27.79 -38.59 1.33
C MET A 66 -27.57 -38.69 -0.19
N PRO A 67 -28.19 -37.82 -1.03
CA PRO A 67 -27.84 -37.76 -2.45
C PRO A 67 -26.34 -37.46 -2.62
N PRO A 68 -25.69 -37.96 -3.68
CA PRO A 68 -24.27 -37.68 -3.92
C PRO A 68 -24.06 -36.16 -4.03
N LEU A 69 -23.04 -35.65 -3.32
CA LEU A 69 -22.64 -34.23 -3.37
C LEU A 69 -22.44 -33.79 -4.82
N SER A 70 -22.89 -32.57 -5.15
CA SER A 70 -22.67 -31.98 -6.47
C SER A 70 -21.17 -31.77 -6.74
N LEU A 71 -20.77 -31.65 -8.01
CA LEU A 71 -19.38 -31.33 -8.38
C LEU A 71 -18.88 -30.05 -7.69
N ALA A 72 -19.76 -29.06 -7.51
CA ALA A 72 -19.43 -27.81 -6.80
C ALA A 72 -19.23 -28.03 -5.29
N GLN A 73 -20.03 -28.90 -4.66
CA GLN A 73 -19.87 -29.28 -3.25
C GLN A 73 -18.61 -30.15 -3.03
N GLN A 74 -18.26 -31.02 -3.99
CA GLN A 74 -17.01 -31.79 -3.96
C GLN A 74 -15.78 -30.89 -4.11
N ALA A 75 -15.84 -29.90 -5.02
CA ALA A 75 -14.79 -28.89 -5.15
C ALA A 75 -14.63 -28.08 -3.86
N LEU A 76 -15.75 -27.65 -3.26
CA LEU A 76 -15.76 -26.94 -1.97
C LEU A 76 -15.11 -27.76 -0.84
N MET A 77 -15.38 -29.07 -0.76
CA MET A 77 -14.71 -29.95 0.20
C MET A 77 -13.19 -29.97 0.01
N GLY A 78 -12.71 -29.96 -1.24
CA GLY A 78 -11.28 -29.81 -1.55
C GLY A 78 -10.72 -28.47 -1.05
N THR A 79 -11.45 -27.37 -1.27
CA THR A 79 -11.07 -26.03 -0.80
C THR A 79 -11.06 -25.92 0.72
N ILE A 80 -12.04 -26.51 1.41
CA ILE A 80 -12.12 -26.55 2.88
C ILE A 80 -10.93 -27.32 3.46
N ASN A 81 -10.61 -28.50 2.91
CA ASN A 81 -9.48 -29.30 3.40
C ASN A 81 -8.14 -28.58 3.23
N SER A 82 -7.89 -27.99 2.05
CA SER A 82 -6.68 -27.20 1.80
C SER A 82 -6.60 -25.98 2.73
N SER A 83 -7.72 -25.27 2.91
CA SER A 83 -7.80 -24.12 3.81
C SER A 83 -7.59 -24.51 5.27
N MET A 84 -8.13 -25.64 5.71
CA MET A 84 -7.96 -26.14 7.08
C MET A 84 -6.50 -26.51 7.36
N GLN A 85 -5.80 -27.10 6.39
CA GLN A 85 -4.36 -27.36 6.50
C GLN A 85 -3.55 -26.06 6.61
N ALA A 86 -3.88 -25.05 5.80
CA ALA A 86 -3.23 -23.74 5.86
C ALA A 86 -3.45 -23.04 7.22
N VAL A 87 -4.67 -23.11 7.76
CA VAL A 87 -5.03 -22.55 9.07
C VAL A 87 -4.27 -23.25 10.21
N GLN A 88 -4.16 -24.58 10.17
CA GLN A 88 -3.40 -25.35 11.16
C GLN A 88 -1.90 -25.02 11.12
N GLN A 89 -1.33 -24.84 9.92
CA GLN A 89 0.04 -24.40 9.76
C GLN A 89 0.26 -22.99 10.33
N ALA A 90 -0.63 -22.04 10.00
CA ALA A 90 -0.57 -20.68 10.54
C ALA A 90 -0.67 -20.65 12.07
N GLN A 91 -1.52 -21.51 12.65
CA GLN A 91 -1.65 -21.65 14.11
C GLN A 91 -0.39 -22.22 14.76
N ALA A 92 0.27 -23.19 14.11
CA ALA A 92 1.56 -23.74 14.57
C ALA A 92 2.69 -22.71 14.48
N ASP A 93 2.74 -21.94 13.39
CA ASP A 93 3.74 -20.90 13.18
C ASP A 93 3.62 -19.77 14.23
N LEU A 94 2.41 -19.48 14.69
CA LEU A 94 2.13 -18.55 15.81
C LEU A 94 2.57 -19.08 17.19
N GLY A 95 3.19 -20.26 17.27
CA GLY A 95 3.79 -20.79 18.49
C GLY A 95 5.14 -20.17 18.85
N HIS A 96 5.83 -19.55 17.87
CA HIS A 96 7.18 -19.00 18.04
C HIS A 96 7.25 -17.56 17.54
N VAL A 97 8.00 -16.71 18.24
CA VAL A 97 8.30 -15.33 17.81
C VAL A 97 9.45 -15.38 16.82
N ASP A 98 9.47 -14.47 15.83
CA ASP A 98 10.59 -14.38 14.88
C ASP A 98 11.86 -13.87 15.57
N ASN A 99 13.01 -14.47 15.21
CA ASN A 99 14.31 -13.98 15.67
C ASN A 99 14.71 -12.76 14.84
N LEU A 100 14.61 -11.57 15.42
CA LEU A 100 15.11 -10.35 14.79
C LEU A 100 16.65 -10.37 14.71
N PRO A 101 17.24 -9.97 13.57
CA PRO A 101 18.67 -9.69 13.52
C PRO A 101 19.01 -8.54 14.49
N PRO A 102 20.24 -8.49 15.02
CA PRO A 102 20.62 -7.48 16.00
C PRO A 102 20.60 -6.08 15.38
N LEU A 103 19.60 -5.27 15.72
CA LEU A 103 19.45 -3.90 15.24
C LEU A 103 20.43 -2.93 15.96
N GLY A 104 20.71 -1.79 15.32
CA GLY A 104 21.46 -0.68 15.93
C GLY A 104 20.53 0.24 16.75
N HIS A 105 21.10 1.19 17.49
CA HIS A 105 20.35 2.17 18.29
C HIS A 105 20.24 3.55 17.62
N ASP A 106 20.81 3.70 16.43
CA ASP A 106 20.84 4.96 15.68
C ASP A 106 19.44 5.37 15.20
N LEU A 107 19.27 6.66 14.89
CA LEU A 107 17.98 7.24 14.51
C LEU A 107 17.33 6.47 13.35
N ALA A 108 18.09 6.06 12.34
CA ALA A 108 17.54 5.34 11.20
C ALA A 108 17.19 3.88 11.52
N SER A 109 17.83 3.22 12.50
CA SER A 109 17.37 1.93 13.03
C SER A 109 16.05 2.07 13.78
N ARG A 110 15.89 3.12 14.60
CA ARG A 110 14.63 3.41 15.30
C ARG A 110 13.49 3.73 14.35
N VAL A 111 13.75 4.57 13.34
CA VAL A 111 12.80 4.88 12.27
C VAL A 111 12.45 3.61 11.48
N TRP A 112 13.41 2.72 11.22
CA TRP A 112 13.13 1.44 10.56
C TRP A 112 12.22 0.54 11.41
N VAL A 113 12.47 0.43 12.72
CA VAL A 113 11.59 -0.33 13.63
C VAL A 113 10.18 0.26 13.62
N GLN A 114 10.06 1.58 13.78
CA GLN A 114 8.78 2.26 13.76
C GLN A 114 8.03 2.05 12.43
N ASN A 115 8.72 2.22 11.30
CA ASN A 115 8.14 1.98 9.98
C ASN A 115 7.68 0.54 9.83
N LYS A 116 8.47 -0.45 10.28
CA LYS A 116 8.09 -1.86 10.22
C LYS A 116 6.93 -2.20 11.15
N VAL A 117 6.86 -1.58 12.32
CA VAL A 117 5.69 -1.69 13.21
C VAL A 117 4.45 -1.14 12.53
N ASP A 118 4.54 0.05 11.93
CA ASP A 118 3.41 0.70 11.25
C ASP A 118 2.95 -0.05 10.00
N GLU A 119 3.89 -0.55 9.19
CA GLU A 119 3.65 -1.45 8.06
C GLU A 119 2.95 -2.74 8.52
N SER A 120 3.52 -3.43 9.51
CA SER A 120 2.97 -4.69 10.02
C SER A 120 1.57 -4.48 10.60
N LYS A 121 1.35 -3.39 11.34
CA LYS A 121 0.03 -3.03 11.88
C LYS A 121 -0.99 -2.85 10.76
N HIS A 122 -0.67 -2.05 9.75
CA HIS A 122 -1.55 -1.84 8.60
C HIS A 122 -1.85 -3.14 7.84
N GLU A 123 -0.85 -3.99 7.61
CA GLU A 123 -1.02 -5.27 6.94
C GLU A 123 -1.97 -6.20 7.71
N ILE A 124 -1.75 -6.33 9.02
CA ILE A 124 -2.60 -7.15 9.90
C ILE A 124 -4.03 -6.60 9.91
N HIS A 125 -4.22 -5.28 10.02
CA HIS A 125 -5.55 -4.66 9.95
C HIS A 125 -6.27 -5.00 8.64
N SER A 126 -5.57 -4.85 7.50
CA SER A 126 -6.12 -5.15 6.18
C SER A 126 -6.50 -6.63 6.03
N GLN A 127 -5.71 -7.54 6.61
CA GLN A 127 -6.00 -8.97 6.58
C GLN A 127 -7.19 -9.32 7.48
N VAL A 128 -7.31 -8.69 8.66
CA VAL A 128 -8.46 -8.83 9.55
C VAL A 128 -9.74 -8.29 8.91
N ASP A 129 -9.67 -7.17 8.19
CA ASP A 129 -10.78 -6.64 7.38
C ASP A 129 -11.24 -7.67 6.35
N ALA A 130 -10.30 -8.33 5.65
CA ALA A 130 -10.62 -9.36 4.67
C ALA A 130 -11.19 -10.65 5.30
N ILE A 131 -10.68 -11.07 6.45
CA ILE A 131 -11.18 -12.25 7.20
C ILE A 131 -12.61 -12.02 7.68
N THR A 132 -12.88 -10.85 8.27
CA THR A 132 -14.22 -10.50 8.77
C THR A 132 -15.21 -10.33 7.61
N ALA A 133 -14.83 -9.65 6.52
CA ALA A 133 -15.65 -9.55 5.31
C ALA A 133 -15.92 -10.93 4.68
N GLY A 134 -14.90 -11.77 4.56
CA GLY A 134 -15.03 -13.14 4.05
C GLY A 134 -15.95 -13.98 4.91
N THR A 135 -15.85 -13.86 6.24
CA THR A 135 -16.71 -14.56 7.20
C THR A 135 -18.18 -14.12 7.05
N ALA A 136 -18.44 -12.82 6.96
CA ALA A 136 -19.77 -12.29 6.72
C ALA A 136 -20.32 -12.73 5.34
N SER A 137 -19.46 -12.83 4.32
CA SER A 137 -19.82 -13.34 2.99
C SER A 137 -20.20 -14.82 3.01
N VAL A 138 -19.43 -15.69 3.69
CA VAL A 138 -19.78 -17.10 3.90
C VAL A 138 -21.15 -17.21 4.57
N VAL A 139 -21.38 -16.41 5.61
CA VAL A 139 -22.66 -16.35 6.31
C VAL A 139 -23.77 -15.88 5.35
N ASN A 140 -23.56 -14.85 4.54
CA ASN A 140 -24.55 -14.36 3.59
C ASN A 140 -24.89 -15.36 2.47
N LEU A 141 -23.89 -16.04 1.91
CA LEU A 141 -24.06 -16.98 0.80
C LEU A 141 -24.73 -18.28 1.24
N THR A 142 -24.54 -18.69 2.50
CA THR A 142 -25.13 -19.92 3.08
C THR A 142 -26.49 -19.69 3.74
N ALA A 143 -27.13 -18.54 3.47
CA ALA A 143 -28.43 -18.17 4.03
C ALA A 143 -29.64 -18.83 3.34
N GLY A 144 -29.47 -19.23 2.07
CA GLY A 144 -30.52 -19.82 1.23
C GLY A 144 -30.62 -21.34 1.36
N GLU A 145 -31.51 -21.96 0.58
CA GLU A 145 -31.60 -23.42 0.52
C GLU A 145 -30.32 -24.05 -0.07
N PRO A 146 -29.97 -25.29 0.32
CA PRO A 146 -28.77 -25.97 -0.19
C PRO A 146 -28.71 -26.14 -1.72
N THR A 147 -29.85 -26.06 -2.41
CA THR A 147 -29.97 -26.15 -3.87
C THR A 147 -29.72 -24.82 -4.58
N GLU A 148 -29.93 -23.69 -3.90
CA GLU A 148 -29.77 -22.32 -4.44
C GLU A 148 -28.43 -21.68 -4.06
N THR A 149 -27.64 -22.35 -3.22
CA THR A 149 -26.35 -21.85 -2.71
C THR A 149 -25.26 -21.95 -3.78
N ASP A 150 -24.59 -20.83 -4.08
CA ASP A 150 -23.39 -20.82 -4.91
C ASP A 150 -22.17 -21.27 -4.10
N TYR A 151 -21.93 -22.59 -4.08
CA TYR A 151 -20.79 -23.20 -3.39
C TYR A 151 -19.43 -22.73 -3.93
N THR A 152 -19.36 -22.21 -5.16
CA THR A 152 -18.11 -21.66 -5.73
C THR A 152 -17.78 -20.31 -5.06
N ALA A 153 -18.79 -19.46 -4.87
CA ALA A 153 -18.65 -18.20 -4.15
C ALA A 153 -18.31 -18.43 -2.66
N VAL A 154 -18.91 -19.46 -2.03
CA VAL A 154 -18.55 -19.88 -0.66
C VAL A 154 -17.09 -20.32 -0.60
N GLY A 155 -16.63 -21.12 -1.58
CA GLY A 155 -15.23 -21.52 -1.70
C GLY A 155 -14.28 -20.32 -1.83
N CYS A 156 -14.62 -19.34 -2.65
CA CYS A 156 -13.86 -18.09 -2.79
C CYS A 156 -13.73 -17.32 -1.46
N ALA A 157 -14.81 -17.22 -0.70
CA ALA A 157 -14.80 -16.54 0.61
C ALA A 157 -13.94 -17.30 1.63
N ILE A 158 -14.01 -18.64 1.64
CA ILE A 158 -13.16 -19.50 2.48
C ILE A 158 -11.68 -19.35 2.14
N THR A 159 -11.33 -19.37 0.85
CA THR A 159 -9.96 -19.16 0.39
C THR A 159 -9.45 -17.76 0.76
N THR A 160 -10.33 -16.76 0.73
CA THR A 160 -9.99 -15.40 1.18
C THR A 160 -9.67 -15.39 2.68
N ILE A 161 -10.45 -16.08 3.51
CA ILE A 161 -10.18 -16.19 4.95
C ILE A 161 -8.84 -16.89 5.21
N SER A 162 -8.59 -18.05 4.59
CA SER A 162 -7.40 -18.86 4.86
C SER A 162 -6.11 -18.19 4.38
N SER A 163 -6.10 -17.61 3.17
CA SER A 163 -4.94 -16.88 2.64
C SER A 163 -4.58 -15.64 3.46
N ASN A 164 -5.57 -14.86 3.89
CA ASN A 164 -5.31 -13.70 4.74
C ASN A 164 -4.85 -14.12 6.15
N LEU A 165 -5.35 -15.24 6.69
CA LEU A 165 -4.89 -15.75 7.97
C LEU A 165 -3.40 -16.17 7.93
N THR A 166 -2.95 -16.77 6.83
CA THR A 166 -1.53 -17.16 6.67
C THR A 166 -0.59 -15.97 6.54
N GLU A 167 -1.01 -14.89 5.89
CA GLU A 167 -0.21 -13.66 5.84
C GLU A 167 -0.25 -12.91 7.18
N MET A 168 -1.40 -12.92 7.85
CA MET A 168 -1.56 -12.37 9.20
C MET A 168 -0.69 -13.05 10.23
N SER A 169 -0.54 -14.39 10.17
CA SER A 169 0.37 -15.06 11.09
C SER A 169 1.81 -14.60 10.93
N LYS A 170 2.26 -14.28 9.71
CA LYS A 170 3.60 -13.74 9.46
C LYS A 170 3.75 -12.31 9.98
N GLY A 171 2.77 -11.45 9.67
CA GLY A 171 2.78 -10.05 10.12
C GLY A 171 2.74 -9.94 11.64
N VAL A 172 1.89 -10.73 12.32
CA VAL A 172 1.78 -10.75 13.79
C VAL A 172 3.08 -11.22 14.44
N LYS A 173 3.78 -12.20 13.86
CA LYS A 173 5.09 -12.66 14.36
C LYS A 173 6.16 -11.57 14.29
N LEU A 174 6.24 -10.88 13.15
CA LEU A 174 7.17 -9.77 12.98
C LEU A 174 6.85 -8.63 13.94
N LEU A 175 5.57 -8.25 14.06
CA LEU A 175 5.12 -7.21 14.98
C LEU A 175 5.42 -7.58 16.43
N ALA A 176 5.14 -8.82 16.85
CA ALA A 176 5.42 -9.29 18.20
C ALA A 176 6.92 -9.26 18.53
N ALA A 177 7.80 -9.49 17.55
CA ALA A 177 9.24 -9.38 17.73
C ALA A 177 9.70 -7.91 17.86
N LEU A 178 9.04 -6.98 17.16
CA LEU A 178 9.39 -5.56 17.14
C LEU A 178 8.80 -4.75 18.30
N MET A 179 7.84 -5.30 19.04
CA MET A 179 7.25 -4.65 20.22
C MET A 179 8.18 -4.78 21.43
N ASP A 180 8.44 -3.67 22.12
CA ASP A 180 9.22 -3.68 23.36
C ASP A 180 8.54 -4.55 24.44
N ASP A 181 9.30 -5.49 24.99
CA ASP A 181 8.82 -6.59 25.83
C ASP A 181 8.40 -6.18 27.27
N GLU A 182 8.34 -4.88 27.61
CA GLU A 182 8.17 -4.42 29.01
C GLU A 182 6.90 -4.96 29.71
N VAL A 183 5.88 -5.43 28.96
CA VAL A 183 4.60 -5.94 29.54
C VAL A 183 4.07 -7.22 28.86
N GLY A 184 4.90 -7.95 28.10
CA GLY A 184 4.45 -9.16 27.37
C GLY A 184 3.32 -8.89 26.36
N SER A 185 3.30 -7.69 25.79
CA SER A 185 2.32 -7.22 24.80
C SER A 185 2.37 -8.06 23.52
N GLY A 186 3.58 -8.41 23.04
CA GLY A 186 3.79 -9.31 21.90
C GLY A 186 3.19 -10.71 22.14
N HIS A 187 3.36 -11.29 23.34
CA HIS A 187 2.76 -12.58 23.67
C HIS A 187 1.22 -12.55 23.70
N LYS A 188 0.62 -11.45 24.18
CA LYS A 188 -0.85 -11.26 24.16
C LYS A 188 -1.37 -11.13 22.73
N LEU A 189 -0.67 -10.39 21.88
CA LEU A 189 -0.98 -10.26 20.46
C LEU A 189 -0.97 -11.62 19.74
N MET A 190 0.10 -12.40 19.94
CA MET A 190 0.22 -13.77 19.41
C MET A 190 -0.89 -14.69 19.95
N GLY A 191 -1.27 -14.53 21.22
CA GLY A 191 -2.40 -15.24 21.83
C GLY A 191 -3.73 -14.94 21.15
N ALA A 192 -4.04 -13.66 20.92
CA ALA A 192 -5.25 -13.25 20.21
C ALA A 192 -5.28 -13.77 18.76
N ALA A 193 -4.15 -13.73 18.05
CA ALA A 193 -4.05 -14.29 16.70
C ALA A 193 -4.30 -15.81 16.66
N ARG A 194 -3.82 -16.56 17.66
CA ARG A 194 -4.13 -18.00 17.79
C ARG A 194 -5.61 -18.26 18.07
N MET A 195 -6.26 -17.44 18.89
CA MET A 195 -7.70 -17.54 19.11
C MET A 195 -8.49 -17.30 17.82
N LEU A 196 -8.07 -16.31 17.01
CA LEU A 196 -8.66 -16.05 15.70
C LEU A 196 -8.48 -17.25 14.74
N ALA A 197 -7.28 -17.83 14.66
CA ALA A 197 -7.03 -19.03 13.86
C ALA A 197 -7.88 -20.24 14.32
N GLY A 198 -8.06 -20.41 15.63
CA GLY A 198 -8.96 -21.42 16.20
C GLY A 198 -10.42 -21.19 15.81
N ALA A 199 -10.91 -19.95 15.91
CA ALA A 199 -12.27 -19.59 15.52
C ALA A 199 -12.53 -19.80 14.01
N VAL A 200 -11.53 -19.51 13.16
CA VAL A 200 -11.59 -19.82 11.72
C VAL A 200 -11.65 -21.33 11.48
N SER A 201 -10.88 -22.14 12.22
CA SER A 201 -10.93 -23.60 12.12
C SER A 201 -12.31 -24.16 12.46
N ASP A 202 -12.95 -23.61 13.51
CA ASP A 202 -14.29 -24.02 13.93
C ASP A 202 -15.36 -23.59 12.90
N LEU A 203 -15.22 -22.41 12.28
CA LEU A 203 -16.08 -22.00 11.17
C LEU A 203 -15.96 -22.97 10.00
N LEU A 204 -14.74 -23.31 9.56
CA LEU A 204 -14.52 -24.21 8.43
C LEU A 204 -15.16 -25.59 8.66
N ARG A 205 -15.06 -26.11 9.89
CA ARG A 205 -15.70 -27.38 10.27
C ARG A 205 -17.24 -27.29 10.22
N SER A 206 -17.80 -26.14 10.64
CA SER A 206 -19.26 -25.93 10.64
C SER A 206 -19.87 -25.70 9.24
N VAL A 207 -19.05 -25.30 8.26
CA VAL A 207 -19.49 -25.00 6.88
C VAL A 207 -19.37 -26.23 5.95
N GLU A 208 -18.84 -27.35 6.45
CA GLU A 208 -18.76 -28.60 5.70
C GLU A 208 -20.17 -29.06 5.24
N PRO A 209 -20.42 -29.22 3.93
CA PRO A 209 -21.72 -29.65 3.42
C PRO A 209 -22.19 -31.02 3.93
N ALA A 210 -21.25 -31.85 4.38
CA ALA A 210 -21.51 -33.18 4.93
C ALA A 210 -21.76 -33.18 6.46
N ALA A 211 -21.42 -32.08 7.14
CA ALA A 211 -21.68 -31.91 8.56
C ALA A 211 -23.13 -31.46 8.73
N ALA A 212 -23.98 -32.35 9.27
CA ALA A 212 -25.37 -32.05 9.56
C ALA A 212 -25.51 -31.12 10.79
N GLU A 213 -24.77 -30.02 10.83
CA GLU A 213 -24.77 -29.06 11.93
C GLU A 213 -25.89 -28.03 11.77
N PRO A 214 -26.52 -27.60 12.88
CA PRO A 214 -27.54 -26.57 12.83
C PRO A 214 -26.91 -25.23 12.43
N ARG A 215 -27.64 -24.46 11.63
CA ARG A 215 -27.20 -23.13 11.15
C ARG A 215 -26.74 -22.18 12.27
N GLN A 216 -27.31 -22.32 13.48
CA GLN A 216 -26.91 -21.56 14.67
C GLN A 216 -25.45 -21.77 15.06
N THR A 217 -24.87 -22.95 14.80
CA THR A 217 -23.44 -23.23 15.06
C THR A 217 -22.56 -22.38 14.16
N VAL A 218 -22.88 -22.29 12.86
CA VAL A 218 -22.15 -21.43 11.90
C VAL A 218 -22.22 -19.96 12.31
N LEU A 219 -23.38 -19.47 12.72
CA LEU A 219 -23.55 -18.08 13.19
C LEU A 219 -22.74 -17.80 14.47
N THR A 220 -22.67 -18.79 15.37
CA THR A 220 -21.89 -18.68 16.62
C THR A 220 -20.39 -18.67 16.33
N ALA A 221 -19.92 -19.58 15.47
CA ALA A 221 -18.52 -19.64 15.04
C ALA A 221 -18.09 -18.34 14.33
N ALA A 222 -18.92 -17.82 13.42
CA ALA A 222 -18.70 -16.51 12.80
C ALA A 222 -18.62 -15.39 13.85
N GLY A 223 -19.55 -15.37 14.81
CA GLY A 223 -19.53 -14.38 15.90
C GLY A 223 -18.26 -14.45 16.78
N SER A 224 -17.66 -15.63 16.96
CA SER A 224 -16.38 -15.80 17.66
C SER A 224 -15.20 -15.22 16.87
N ILE A 225 -15.22 -15.32 15.53
CA ILE A 225 -14.22 -14.69 14.66
C ILE A 225 -14.26 -13.17 14.84
N GLY A 226 -15.45 -12.55 14.80
CA GLY A 226 -15.60 -11.11 15.03
C GLY A 226 -15.00 -10.65 16.36
N GLN A 227 -15.24 -11.41 17.43
CA GLN A 227 -14.70 -11.11 18.75
C GLN A 227 -13.17 -11.26 18.81
N ALA A 228 -12.64 -12.37 18.30
CA ALA A 228 -11.19 -12.60 18.28
C ALA A 228 -10.45 -11.57 17.40
N SER A 229 -11.04 -11.18 16.27
CA SER A 229 -10.55 -10.09 15.42
C SER A 229 -10.52 -8.75 16.16
N GLY A 230 -11.60 -8.41 16.89
CA GLY A 230 -11.65 -7.19 17.69
C GLY A 230 -10.62 -7.18 18.83
N ASP A 231 -10.41 -8.31 19.49
CA ASP A 231 -9.40 -8.47 20.54
C ASP A 231 -7.97 -8.31 19.97
N LEU A 232 -7.71 -8.85 18.78
CA LEU A 232 -6.43 -8.69 18.07
C LEU A 232 -6.16 -7.21 17.75
N LEU A 233 -7.11 -6.51 17.13
CA LEU A 233 -6.99 -5.08 16.79
C LEU A 233 -6.80 -4.21 18.04
N ARG A 234 -7.46 -4.54 19.15
CA ARG A 234 -7.29 -3.85 20.44
C ARG A 234 -5.87 -4.02 20.98
N HIS A 235 -5.29 -5.22 20.89
CA HIS A 235 -3.91 -5.47 21.33
C HIS A 235 -2.86 -4.78 20.46
N MET A 236 -3.15 -4.47 19.19
CA MET A 236 -2.27 -3.71 18.30
C MET A 236 -2.27 -2.20 18.58
N GLY A 237 -3.23 -1.72 19.38
CA GLY A 237 -3.46 -0.29 19.58
C GLY A 237 -4.11 0.41 18.37
N GLU A 238 -4.73 -0.35 17.47
CA GLU A 238 -5.44 0.16 16.28
C GLU A 238 -6.97 0.19 16.45
N GLY A 239 -7.46 0.11 17.69
CA GLY A 239 -8.87 0.29 18.01
C GLY A 239 -9.35 1.74 17.83
N GLU A 240 -9.13 2.33 16.65
CA GLU A 240 -9.54 3.70 16.28
C GLU A 240 -11.06 3.83 16.03
N THR A 241 -11.80 2.73 16.01
CA THR A 241 -13.26 2.79 15.92
C THR A 241 -13.83 3.22 17.26
N ASP A 242 -14.53 4.35 17.28
CA ASP A 242 -15.25 4.86 18.46
C ASP A 242 -16.04 3.69 19.08
N GLU A 243 -15.65 3.24 20.27
CA GLU A 243 -16.31 2.12 20.96
C GLU A 243 -17.82 2.41 21.09
N LYS A 244 -18.17 3.69 21.19
CA LYS A 244 -19.57 4.15 21.17
C LYS A 244 -20.28 3.85 19.86
N PHE A 245 -19.60 4.00 18.71
CA PHE A 245 -20.15 3.67 17.40
C PHE A 245 -20.41 2.16 17.26
N GLN A 246 -19.46 1.33 17.72
CA GLN A 246 -19.62 -0.12 17.72
C GLN A 246 -20.80 -0.55 18.61
N ASP A 247 -20.91 0.05 19.80
CA ASP A 247 -22.00 -0.21 20.74
C ASP A 247 -23.36 0.22 20.17
N THR A 248 -23.45 1.41 19.54
CA THR A 248 -24.68 1.85 18.88
C THR A 248 -25.06 0.95 17.72
N LEU A 249 -24.10 0.54 16.89
CA LEU A 249 -24.33 -0.39 15.79
C LEU A 249 -24.90 -1.73 16.29
N MET A 250 -24.31 -2.29 17.35
CA MET A 250 -24.77 -3.53 17.96
C MET A 250 -26.17 -3.39 18.59
N ASN A 251 -26.45 -2.26 19.22
CA ASN A 251 -27.77 -1.98 19.80
C ASN A 251 -28.85 -1.85 18.73
N LEU A 252 -28.55 -1.23 17.58
CA LEU A 252 -29.45 -1.16 16.43
C LEU A 252 -29.71 -2.54 15.83
N ALA A 253 -28.70 -3.40 15.69
CA ALA A 253 -28.89 -4.76 15.21
C ALA A 253 -29.76 -5.61 16.16
N LYS A 254 -29.58 -5.46 17.48
CA LYS A 254 -30.45 -6.09 18.49
C LYS A 254 -31.89 -5.57 18.42
N ALA A 255 -32.09 -4.28 18.14
CA ALA A 255 -33.42 -3.71 17.95
C ALA A 255 -34.13 -4.33 16.74
N VAL A 256 -33.42 -4.54 15.62
CA VAL A 256 -33.95 -5.26 14.45
C VAL A 256 -34.36 -6.69 14.81
N ALA A 257 -33.52 -7.42 15.55
CA ALA A 257 -33.83 -8.79 15.98
C ALA A 257 -35.06 -8.85 16.90
N ASN A 258 -35.19 -7.91 17.84
CA ASN A 258 -36.36 -7.83 18.72
C ASN A 258 -37.65 -7.51 17.94
N ALA A 259 -37.59 -6.57 16.99
CA ALA A 259 -38.71 -6.25 16.12
C ALA A 259 -39.13 -7.46 15.26
N ALA A 260 -38.14 -8.21 14.74
CA ALA A 260 -38.40 -9.40 13.94
C ALA A 260 -39.00 -10.54 14.76
N ALA A 261 -38.56 -10.74 16.01
CA ALA A 261 -39.17 -11.71 16.92
C ALA A 261 -40.67 -11.41 17.15
N MET A 262 -41.02 -10.12 17.30
CA MET A 262 -42.41 -9.70 17.40
C MET A 262 -43.20 -9.99 16.11
N LEU A 263 -42.63 -9.72 14.94
CA LEU A 263 -43.24 -10.08 13.65
C LEU A 263 -43.47 -11.59 13.52
N VAL A 264 -42.51 -12.42 13.93
CA VAL A 264 -42.62 -13.88 13.91
C VAL A 264 -43.73 -14.38 14.82
N LEU A 265 -43.88 -13.81 16.01
CA LEU A 265 -45.00 -14.12 16.91
C LEU A 265 -46.35 -13.77 16.28
N LYS A 266 -46.46 -12.60 15.63
CA LYS A 266 -47.69 -12.20 14.93
C LYS A 266 -47.99 -13.09 13.71
N ALA A 267 -46.97 -13.47 12.95
CA ALA A 267 -47.10 -14.39 11.83
C ALA A 267 -47.55 -15.80 12.29
N LYS A 268 -47.06 -16.28 13.45
CA LYS A 268 -47.54 -17.52 14.06
C LYS A 268 -49.01 -17.47 14.45
N ASN A 269 -49.50 -16.33 14.95
CA ASN A 269 -50.93 -16.16 15.24
C ASN A 269 -51.76 -16.27 13.96
N VAL A 270 -51.30 -15.70 12.84
CA VAL A 270 -51.96 -15.87 11.53
C VAL A 270 -51.94 -17.34 11.10
N ALA A 271 -50.82 -18.03 11.27
CA ALA A 271 -50.71 -19.45 10.95
C ALA A 271 -51.66 -20.32 11.79
N GLN A 272 -51.98 -19.95 13.04
CA GLN A 272 -52.93 -20.68 13.89
C GLN A 272 -54.38 -20.57 13.41
N VAL A 273 -54.72 -19.51 12.68
CA VAL A 273 -56.07 -19.23 12.17
C VAL A 273 -56.23 -19.69 10.71
N ALA A 274 -55.14 -20.05 10.03
CA ALA A 274 -55.17 -20.54 8.65
C ALA A 274 -55.83 -21.92 8.56
N GLU A 275 -56.85 -22.04 7.70
CA GLU A 275 -57.59 -23.29 7.49
C GLU A 275 -56.81 -24.32 6.65
N ASP A 276 -55.97 -23.85 5.72
CA ASP A 276 -55.15 -24.69 4.87
C ASP A 276 -53.79 -24.99 5.52
N THR A 277 -53.54 -26.28 5.77
CA THR A 277 -52.28 -26.79 6.33
C THR A 277 -51.05 -26.45 5.47
N ILE A 278 -51.21 -26.33 4.14
CA ILE A 278 -50.12 -25.94 3.23
C ILE A 278 -49.77 -24.47 3.42
N LEU A 279 -50.78 -23.59 3.52
CA LEU A 279 -50.59 -22.16 3.75
C LEU A 279 -50.08 -21.87 5.17
N GLN A 280 -50.57 -22.60 6.17
CA GLN A 280 -50.05 -22.59 7.54
C GLN A 280 -48.55 -22.91 7.58
N ASN A 281 -48.15 -24.01 6.95
CA ASN A 281 -46.74 -24.40 6.86
C ASN A 281 -45.90 -23.38 6.10
N ARG A 282 -46.45 -22.73 5.07
CA ARG A 282 -45.77 -21.66 4.32
C ARG A 282 -45.52 -20.42 5.19
N VAL A 283 -46.48 -20.03 6.02
CA VAL A 283 -46.31 -18.90 6.97
C VAL A 283 -45.26 -19.24 8.03
N ILE A 284 -45.29 -20.44 8.59
CA ILE A 284 -44.31 -20.89 9.59
C ILE A 284 -42.90 -20.94 8.98
N ALA A 285 -42.75 -21.45 7.76
CA ALA A 285 -41.47 -21.46 7.06
C ALA A 285 -40.95 -20.03 6.81
N ALA A 286 -41.79 -19.13 6.30
CA ALA A 286 -41.41 -17.74 6.05
C ALA A 286 -41.06 -16.98 7.35
N ALA A 287 -41.79 -17.21 8.44
CA ALA A 287 -41.49 -16.63 9.74
C ALA A 287 -40.17 -17.19 10.32
N THR A 288 -39.91 -18.49 10.16
CA THR A 288 -38.65 -19.12 10.59
C THR A 288 -37.47 -18.57 9.79
N GLN A 289 -37.63 -18.39 8.47
CA GLN A 289 -36.60 -17.75 7.64
C GLN A 289 -36.37 -16.28 8.05
N CYS A 290 -37.42 -15.53 8.39
CA CYS A 290 -37.28 -14.16 8.91
C CYS A 290 -36.51 -14.12 10.24
N ALA A 291 -36.75 -15.07 11.16
CA ALA A 291 -35.98 -15.20 12.41
C ALA A 291 -34.51 -15.56 12.12
N LEU A 292 -34.27 -16.39 11.12
CA LEU A 292 -32.93 -16.82 10.73
C LEU A 292 -32.13 -15.68 10.09
N SER A 293 -32.69 -14.98 9.10
CA SER A 293 -32.07 -13.84 8.43
C SER A 293 -31.73 -12.70 9.40
N THR A 294 -32.52 -12.53 10.45
CA THR A 294 -32.28 -11.50 11.48
C THR A 294 -31.23 -11.92 12.49
N SER A 295 -31.20 -13.19 12.89
CA SER A 295 -30.09 -13.77 13.67
C SER A 295 -28.78 -13.69 12.88
N GLN A 296 -28.85 -13.88 11.56
CA GLN A 296 -27.73 -13.69 10.64
C GLN A 296 -27.25 -12.24 10.59
N LEU A 297 -28.16 -11.26 10.49
CA LEU A 297 -27.80 -9.84 10.53
C LEU A 297 -27.05 -9.50 11.82
N VAL A 298 -27.50 -10.01 12.98
CA VAL A 298 -26.80 -9.80 14.26
C VAL A 298 -25.42 -10.45 14.26
N ALA A 299 -25.29 -11.68 13.76
CA ALA A 299 -24.00 -12.35 13.63
C ALA A 299 -23.06 -11.59 12.69
N CYS A 300 -23.53 -11.16 11.51
CA CYS A 300 -22.78 -10.33 10.57
C CYS A 300 -22.36 -9.01 11.21
N THR A 301 -23.25 -8.34 11.95
CA THR A 301 -22.93 -7.11 12.69
C THR A 301 -21.82 -7.37 13.71
N LYS A 302 -21.88 -8.47 14.46
CA LYS A 302 -20.82 -8.87 15.41
C LYS A 302 -19.48 -9.13 14.71
N VAL A 303 -19.49 -9.72 13.53
CA VAL A 303 -18.30 -10.00 12.72
C VAL A 303 -17.65 -8.71 12.21
N VAL A 304 -18.45 -7.80 11.67
CA VAL A 304 -17.95 -6.60 10.96
C VAL A 304 -17.82 -5.37 11.84
N SER A 305 -18.35 -5.37 13.06
CA SER A 305 -18.31 -4.20 13.95
C SER A 305 -16.88 -3.70 14.22
N PRO A 306 -15.87 -4.55 14.48
CA PRO A 306 -14.49 -4.08 14.67
C PRO A 306 -13.85 -3.51 13.40
N THR A 307 -14.37 -3.89 12.22
CA THR A 307 -13.80 -3.59 10.89
C THR A 307 -14.75 -2.75 10.03
N ILE A 308 -15.72 -2.07 10.66
CA ILE A 308 -16.76 -1.29 9.96
C ILE A 308 -16.18 -0.12 9.15
N SER A 309 -14.92 0.25 9.41
CA SER A 309 -14.16 1.19 8.60
C SER A 309 -13.90 0.71 7.18
N SER A 310 -13.91 -0.59 6.95
CA SER A 310 -13.69 -1.18 5.64
C SER A 310 -14.98 -1.13 4.81
N PRO A 311 -14.95 -0.56 3.59
CA PRO A 311 -16.13 -0.50 2.72
C PRO A 311 -16.66 -1.89 2.35
N VAL A 312 -15.77 -2.89 2.24
CA VAL A 312 -16.17 -4.28 1.94
C VAL A 312 -17.02 -4.86 3.08
N CYS A 313 -16.68 -4.55 4.34
CA CYS A 313 -17.46 -4.95 5.51
C CYS A 313 -18.83 -4.25 5.55
N GLN A 314 -18.88 -2.97 5.18
CA GLN A 314 -20.13 -2.22 5.06
C GLN A 314 -21.06 -2.82 4.01
N GLU A 315 -20.53 -3.21 2.84
CA GLU A 315 -21.31 -3.88 1.79
C GLU A 315 -21.92 -5.21 2.28
N GLN A 316 -21.17 -6.02 3.04
CA GLN A 316 -21.69 -7.27 3.59
C GLN A 316 -22.82 -7.05 4.60
N LEU A 317 -22.75 -5.99 5.41
CA LEU A 317 -23.80 -5.64 6.35
C LEU A 317 -25.06 -5.12 5.64
N VAL A 318 -24.87 -4.32 4.59
CA VAL A 318 -25.97 -3.85 3.73
C VAL A 318 -26.65 -5.03 3.03
N GLU A 319 -25.90 -6.01 2.54
CA GLU A 319 -26.46 -7.21 1.90
C GLU A 319 -27.23 -8.08 2.90
N ALA A 320 -26.72 -8.26 4.12
CA ALA A 320 -27.46 -8.92 5.21
C ALA A 320 -28.77 -8.18 5.52
N GLY A 321 -28.74 -6.85 5.50
CA GLY A 321 -29.94 -6.03 5.65
C GLY A 321 -30.99 -6.25 4.56
N LYS A 322 -30.57 -6.33 3.29
CA LYS A 322 -31.46 -6.66 2.17
C LYS A 322 -32.08 -8.06 2.30
N LEU A 323 -31.33 -9.04 2.82
CA LEU A 323 -31.84 -10.39 3.08
C LEU A 323 -32.95 -10.37 4.15
N VAL A 324 -32.79 -9.56 5.21
CA VAL A 324 -33.85 -9.35 6.21
C VAL A 324 -35.07 -8.72 5.59
N ASP A 325 -34.91 -7.64 4.81
CA ASP A 325 -36.01 -6.93 4.16
C ASP A 325 -36.83 -7.86 3.24
N ARG A 326 -36.16 -8.64 2.38
CA ARG A 326 -36.81 -9.68 1.54
C ARG A 326 -37.53 -10.74 2.36
N SER A 327 -36.96 -11.15 3.50
CA SER A 327 -37.56 -12.16 4.38
C SER A 327 -38.83 -11.62 5.05
N VAL A 328 -38.82 -10.35 5.48
CA VAL A 328 -39.97 -9.64 6.04
C VAL A 328 -41.08 -9.53 5.00
N GLU A 329 -40.77 -9.09 3.78
CA GLU A 329 -41.75 -9.04 2.69
C GLU A 329 -42.37 -10.40 2.40
N THR A 330 -41.54 -11.46 2.35
CA THR A 330 -41.99 -12.83 2.09
C THR A 330 -42.90 -13.32 3.21
N CYS A 331 -42.58 -13.02 4.47
CA CYS A 331 -43.41 -13.33 5.62
C CYS A 331 -44.76 -12.61 5.56
N VAL A 332 -44.79 -11.32 5.22
CA VAL A 332 -46.04 -10.55 5.06
C VAL A 332 -46.88 -11.09 3.91
N LYS A 333 -46.27 -11.41 2.76
CA LYS A 333 -46.96 -12.01 1.60
C LYS A 333 -47.56 -13.38 1.96
N ALA A 334 -46.81 -14.22 2.68
CA ALA A 334 -47.30 -15.51 3.16
C ALA A 334 -48.49 -15.33 4.13
N CYS A 335 -48.42 -14.39 5.07
CA CYS A 335 -49.51 -14.11 6.01
C CYS A 335 -50.79 -13.65 5.28
N ARG A 336 -50.67 -12.73 4.31
CA ARG A 336 -51.81 -12.25 3.49
C ARG A 336 -52.46 -13.36 2.67
N SER A 337 -51.68 -14.35 2.26
CA SER A 337 -52.22 -15.47 1.49
C SER A 337 -52.90 -16.54 2.34
N ALA A 338 -52.64 -16.55 3.65
CA ALA A 338 -53.09 -17.61 4.57
C ALA A 338 -54.31 -17.22 5.42
N SER A 339 -54.68 -15.94 5.44
CA SER A 339 -55.81 -15.42 6.22
C SER A 339 -56.38 -14.15 5.59
N ASP A 340 -57.70 -14.01 5.59
CA ASP A 340 -58.44 -12.81 5.21
C ASP A 340 -58.81 -11.92 6.42
N ASP A 341 -58.33 -12.26 7.63
CA ASP A 341 -58.58 -11.49 8.85
C ASP A 341 -57.85 -10.15 8.81
N GLY A 342 -58.61 -9.09 8.52
CA GLY A 342 -58.09 -7.73 8.39
C GLY A 342 -57.41 -7.18 9.65
N GLU A 343 -57.77 -7.66 10.86
CA GLU A 343 -57.16 -7.19 12.10
C GLU A 343 -55.79 -7.85 12.33
N LEU A 344 -55.70 -9.17 12.12
CA LEU A 344 -54.43 -9.91 12.20
C LEU A 344 -53.43 -9.46 11.13
N LEU A 345 -53.90 -9.25 9.89
CA LEU A 345 -53.06 -8.73 8.80
C LEU A 345 -52.55 -7.31 9.08
N LYS A 346 -53.36 -6.46 9.72
CA LYS A 346 -52.95 -5.12 10.14
C LYS A 346 -51.88 -5.18 11.23
N GLN A 347 -51.99 -6.11 12.19
CA GLN A 347 -50.96 -6.32 13.22
C GLN A 347 -49.63 -6.82 12.63
N VAL A 348 -49.67 -7.75 11.67
CA VAL A 348 -48.48 -8.23 10.94
C VAL A 348 -47.84 -7.09 10.14
N GLY A 349 -48.65 -6.27 9.45
CA GLY A 349 -48.17 -5.11 8.71
C GLY A 349 -47.50 -4.05 9.60
N ALA A 350 -48.08 -3.77 10.78
CA ALA A 350 -47.49 -2.86 11.76
C ALA A 350 -46.16 -3.40 12.30
N ALA A 351 -46.09 -4.68 12.64
CA ALA A 351 -44.84 -5.31 13.10
C ALA A 351 -43.76 -5.30 12.02
N ALA A 352 -44.12 -5.56 10.76
CA ALA A 352 -43.20 -5.46 9.62
C ALA A 352 -42.67 -4.03 9.43
N GLY A 353 -43.52 -3.02 9.59
CA GLY A 353 -43.12 -1.61 9.54
C GLY A 353 -42.09 -1.24 10.61
N VAL A 354 -42.21 -1.77 11.83
CA VAL A 354 -41.21 -1.58 12.89
C VAL A 354 -39.87 -2.22 12.54
N VAL A 355 -39.88 -3.40 11.90
CA VAL A 355 -38.65 -4.05 11.42
C VAL A 355 -37.98 -3.21 10.34
N SER A 356 -38.72 -2.74 9.34
CA SER A 356 -38.19 -1.89 8.27
C SER A 356 -37.64 -0.57 8.80
N GLN A 357 -38.28 0.05 9.80
CA GLN A 357 -37.75 1.26 10.43
C GLN A 357 -36.43 1.00 11.16
N ALA A 358 -36.38 -0.02 12.03
CA ALA A 358 -35.16 -0.37 12.75
C ALA A 358 -34.01 -0.74 11.80
N LEU A 359 -34.32 -1.39 10.68
CA LEU A 359 -33.35 -1.70 9.63
C LEU A 359 -32.86 -0.43 8.92
N SER A 360 -33.75 0.52 8.63
CA SER A 360 -33.40 1.81 8.05
C SER A 360 -32.44 2.58 8.95
N ASP A 361 -32.72 2.64 10.26
CA ASP A 361 -31.88 3.32 11.25
C ASP A 361 -30.47 2.69 11.30
N LEU A 362 -30.39 1.35 11.29
CA LEU A 362 -29.12 0.62 11.21
C LEU A 362 -28.34 0.95 9.93
N LEU A 363 -28.98 0.88 8.76
CA LEU A 363 -28.32 1.14 7.48
C LEU A 363 -27.91 2.62 7.34
N GLN A 364 -28.68 3.54 7.90
CA GLN A 364 -28.33 4.96 7.95
C GLN A 364 -27.09 5.20 8.83
N HIS A 365 -26.96 4.49 9.94
CA HIS A 365 -25.80 4.56 10.82
C HIS A 365 -24.52 4.06 10.13
N VAL A 366 -24.61 2.95 9.38
CA VAL A 366 -23.51 2.44 8.54
C VAL A 366 -23.11 3.45 7.45
N ARG A 367 -24.11 4.06 6.79
CA ARG A 367 -23.87 5.10 5.78
C ARG A 367 -23.26 6.37 6.34
N HIS A 368 -23.61 6.75 7.58
CA HIS A 368 -23.01 7.90 8.25
C HIS A 368 -21.51 7.73 8.47
N TYR A 369 -21.08 6.50 8.79
CA TYR A 369 -19.66 6.17 8.86
C TYR A 369 -18.98 6.27 7.49
N ALA A 370 -19.61 5.75 6.44
CA ALA A 370 -19.12 5.89 5.06
C ALA A 370 -19.05 7.37 4.61
N SER A 371 -19.89 8.23 5.18
CA SER A 371 -19.96 9.66 4.91
C SER A 371 -19.21 10.54 5.91
N CYS A 372 -18.29 10.00 6.72
CA CYS A 372 -17.28 10.84 7.40
C CYS A 372 -16.44 11.67 6.40
N GLY A 373 -16.53 11.36 5.10
CA GLY A 373 -16.39 12.36 4.04
C GLY A 373 -17.75 12.96 3.67
N GLU A 374 -18.22 14.00 4.37
CA GLU A 374 -19.28 14.84 3.83
C GLU A 374 -18.87 15.31 2.43
N PRO A 375 -19.82 15.48 1.49
CA PRO A 375 -19.46 15.96 0.16
C PRO A 375 -18.69 17.27 0.28
N ILE A 376 -17.48 17.27 -0.31
CA ILE A 376 -16.66 18.45 -0.63
C ILE A 376 -17.52 19.59 -1.20
N GLY A 377 -18.64 19.25 -1.83
CA GLY A 377 -19.58 20.14 -2.48
C GLY A 377 -19.97 21.40 -1.71
N ARG A 378 -20.21 21.41 -0.38
CA ARG A 378 -20.72 22.65 0.25
C ARG A 378 -19.71 23.79 0.31
N TYR A 379 -18.47 23.49 0.72
CA TYR A 379 -17.38 24.47 0.72
C TYR A 379 -16.90 24.76 -0.69
N ASP A 380 -16.69 23.73 -1.51
CA ASP A 380 -16.19 23.84 -2.88
C ASP A 380 -17.18 24.62 -3.76
N GLN A 381 -18.47 24.29 -3.72
CA GLN A 381 -19.52 24.98 -4.47
C GLN A 381 -19.69 26.43 -4.00
N ALA A 382 -19.66 26.70 -2.70
CA ALA A 382 -19.74 28.07 -2.19
C ALA A 382 -18.50 28.88 -2.60
N THR A 383 -17.31 28.28 -2.52
CA THR A 383 -16.04 28.94 -2.87
C THR A 383 -15.92 29.16 -4.39
N ASP A 384 -16.30 28.18 -5.21
CA ASP A 384 -16.36 28.28 -6.67
C ASP A 384 -17.38 29.33 -7.13
N THR A 385 -18.55 29.37 -6.47
CA THR A 385 -19.55 30.41 -6.73
C THR A 385 -19.00 31.78 -6.36
N ILE A 386 -18.31 31.90 -5.21
CA ILE A 386 -17.66 33.14 -4.79
C ILE A 386 -16.60 33.59 -5.82
N MET A 387 -15.74 32.68 -6.30
CA MET A 387 -14.71 32.99 -7.29
C MET A 387 -15.33 33.42 -8.63
N ASN A 388 -16.27 32.64 -9.17
CA ASN A 388 -16.91 32.93 -10.46
C ASN A 388 -17.74 34.23 -10.42
N VAL A 389 -18.48 34.47 -9.34
CA VAL A 389 -19.30 35.67 -9.19
C VAL A 389 -18.42 36.92 -8.98
N THR A 390 -17.27 36.78 -8.31
CA THR A 390 -16.31 37.89 -8.17
C THR A 390 -15.71 38.28 -9.52
N GLU A 391 -15.35 37.31 -10.38
CA GLU A 391 -14.91 37.59 -11.76
C GLU A 391 -16.02 38.24 -12.61
N ASN A 392 -17.28 37.86 -12.39
CA ASN A 392 -18.42 38.52 -13.04
C ASN A 392 -18.57 40.00 -12.60
N ILE A 393 -18.25 40.34 -11.36
CA ILE A 393 -18.20 41.75 -10.90
C ILE A 393 -17.05 42.50 -11.60
N PHE A 394 -15.91 41.86 -11.83
CA PHE A 394 -14.77 42.47 -12.51
C PHE A 394 -15.01 42.73 -14.00
N THR A 395 -15.75 41.84 -14.65
CA THR A 395 -16.10 41.92 -16.08
C THR A 395 -17.31 42.82 -16.34
N SER A 396 -18.16 43.04 -15.33
CA SER A 396 -19.34 43.93 -15.40
C SER A 396 -19.04 45.38 -15.01
N MET A 397 -17.77 45.78 -14.97
CA MET A 397 -17.35 47.13 -14.60
C MET A 397 -17.90 48.16 -15.61
N GLY A 398 -18.66 49.15 -15.13
CA GLY A 398 -19.43 50.08 -15.95
C GLY A 398 -20.95 49.85 -15.93
N ASP A 399 -21.43 48.69 -15.44
CA ASP A 399 -22.85 48.41 -15.19
C ASP A 399 -23.10 48.19 -13.70
N ALA A 400 -23.41 49.28 -12.99
CA ALA A 400 -23.69 49.24 -11.55
C ALA A 400 -24.88 48.32 -11.20
N GLY A 401 -25.85 48.14 -12.09
CA GLY A 401 -27.01 47.28 -11.85
C GLY A 401 -26.62 45.80 -11.80
N GLU A 402 -25.80 45.38 -12.76
CA GLU A 402 -25.30 44.01 -12.83
C GLU A 402 -24.28 43.72 -11.72
N MET A 403 -23.36 44.67 -11.43
CA MET A 403 -22.41 44.53 -10.32
C MET A 403 -23.12 44.31 -8.97
N VAL A 404 -24.19 45.05 -8.70
CA VAL A 404 -24.97 44.91 -7.46
C VAL A 404 -25.75 43.59 -7.42
N ARG A 405 -26.25 43.12 -8.58
CA ARG A 405 -26.91 41.81 -8.69
C ARG A 405 -25.94 40.68 -8.36
N GLN A 406 -24.73 40.75 -8.91
CA GLN A 406 -23.66 39.77 -8.64
C GLN A 406 -23.20 39.86 -7.17
N ALA A 407 -23.08 41.04 -6.59
CA ALA A 407 -22.76 41.22 -5.17
C ALA A 407 -23.80 40.59 -4.22
N ARG A 408 -25.08 40.52 -4.61
CA ARG A 408 -26.12 39.79 -3.84
C ARG A 408 -25.91 38.28 -3.87
N VAL A 409 -25.60 37.72 -5.04
CA VAL A 409 -25.28 36.29 -5.19
C VAL A 409 -24.03 35.94 -4.39
N LEU A 410 -23.02 36.83 -4.44
CA LEU A 410 -21.78 36.71 -3.69
C LEU A 410 -22.04 36.71 -2.17
N ALA A 411 -22.87 37.63 -1.68
CA ALA A 411 -23.23 37.69 -0.25
C ALA A 411 -23.99 36.44 0.24
N GLN A 412 -24.85 35.87 -0.60
CA GLN A 412 -25.56 34.61 -0.29
C GLN A 412 -24.57 33.45 -0.20
N ALA A 413 -23.70 33.29 -1.20
CA ALA A 413 -22.69 32.23 -1.22
C ALA A 413 -21.73 32.32 -0.02
N THR A 414 -21.32 33.53 0.38
CA THR A 414 -20.49 33.69 1.59
C THR A 414 -21.26 33.43 2.87
N SER A 415 -22.56 33.79 2.95
CA SER A 415 -23.37 33.48 4.14
C SER A 415 -23.54 31.97 4.34
N ASP A 416 -23.73 31.23 3.25
CA ASP A 416 -23.80 29.76 3.29
C ASP A 416 -22.47 29.16 3.76
N LEU A 417 -21.34 29.72 3.31
CA LEU A 417 -19.99 29.32 3.74
C LEU A 417 -19.75 29.62 5.25
N VAL A 418 -20.17 30.79 5.74
CA VAL A 418 -20.05 31.17 7.16
C VAL A 418 -20.88 30.25 8.06
N ASN A 419 -22.08 29.86 7.62
CA ASN A 419 -22.92 28.92 8.36
C ASN A 419 -22.31 27.52 8.39
N ALA A 420 -21.74 27.05 7.27
CA ALA A 420 -21.00 25.79 7.23
C ALA A 420 -19.80 25.80 8.21
N MET A 421 -19.02 26.88 8.24
CA MET A 421 -17.89 27.03 9.16
C MET A 421 -18.28 27.04 10.63
N ARG A 422 -19.42 27.65 10.98
CA ARG A 422 -19.94 27.62 12.35
C ARG A 422 -20.40 26.22 12.75
N SER A 423 -21.10 25.53 11.85
CA SER A 423 -21.53 24.14 12.07
C SER A 423 -20.32 23.21 12.28
N ASP A 424 -19.26 23.35 11.49
CA ASP A 424 -18.04 22.56 11.66
C ASP A 424 -17.30 22.92 12.95
N ALA A 425 -17.27 24.19 13.34
CA ALA A 425 -16.67 24.61 14.60
C ALA A 425 -17.40 24.06 15.84
N GLU A 426 -18.71 23.78 15.73
CA GLU A 426 -19.52 23.13 16.77
C GLU A 426 -19.29 21.61 16.81
N ALA A 427 -18.96 20.99 15.68
CA ALA A 427 -18.64 19.57 15.58
C ALA A 427 -17.17 19.24 15.93
N GLU A 428 -16.29 20.23 15.92
CA GLU A 428 -14.86 20.05 16.16
C GLU A 428 -14.54 19.79 17.64
N VAL A 429 -13.77 18.74 17.92
CA VAL A 429 -13.39 18.35 19.29
C VAL A 429 -12.25 19.22 19.83
N ASP A 430 -11.38 19.74 18.95
CA ASP A 430 -10.27 20.62 19.32
C ASP A 430 -10.75 22.07 19.48
N VAL A 431 -10.64 22.58 20.70
CA VAL A 431 -11.06 23.94 21.09
C VAL A 431 -10.28 25.01 20.33
N ASP A 432 -9.01 24.80 20.02
CA ASP A 432 -8.20 25.79 19.31
C ASP A 432 -8.51 25.80 17.82
N ASN A 433 -8.82 24.64 17.24
CA ASN A 433 -9.27 24.56 15.86
C ASN A 433 -10.70 25.11 15.69
N SER A 434 -11.59 24.88 16.66
CA SER A 434 -12.91 25.52 16.74
C SER A 434 -12.80 27.05 16.80
N LYS A 435 -11.89 27.59 17.63
CA LYS A 435 -11.59 29.04 17.65
C LYS A 435 -11.06 29.57 16.32
N LYS A 436 -10.17 28.84 15.65
CA LYS A 436 -9.64 29.20 14.32
C LYS A 436 -10.76 29.27 13.28
N LEU A 437 -11.66 28.27 13.23
CA LEU A 437 -12.82 28.25 12.34
C LEU A 437 -13.79 29.39 12.62
N LEU A 438 -14.08 29.68 13.89
CA LEU A 438 -14.93 30.81 14.29
C LEU A 438 -14.30 32.16 13.92
N ALA A 439 -12.98 32.31 14.07
CA ALA A 439 -12.26 33.50 13.64
C ALA A 439 -12.31 33.68 12.11
N ALA A 440 -12.15 32.61 11.34
CA ALA A 440 -12.28 32.61 9.89
C ALA A 440 -13.70 32.96 9.43
N ALA A 441 -14.72 32.37 10.07
CA ALA A 441 -16.13 32.70 9.83
C ALA A 441 -16.45 34.17 10.13
N LYS A 442 -15.84 34.74 11.17
CA LYS A 442 -15.97 36.17 11.50
C LYS A 442 -15.31 37.06 10.46
N LEU A 443 -14.08 36.74 10.04
CA LEU A 443 -13.37 37.48 8.98
C LEU A 443 -14.16 37.49 7.66
N LEU A 444 -14.75 36.35 7.29
CA LEU A 444 -15.63 36.22 6.14
C LEU A 444 -16.88 37.11 6.29
N ALA A 445 -17.58 37.02 7.42
CA ALA A 445 -18.77 37.83 7.68
C ALA A 445 -18.48 39.34 7.65
N ASP A 446 -17.36 39.77 8.22
CA ASP A 446 -16.92 41.17 8.21
C ASP A 446 -16.57 41.65 6.79
N ALA A 447 -15.93 40.81 5.98
CA ALA A 447 -15.65 41.11 4.58
C ALA A 447 -16.92 41.17 3.73
N THR A 448 -17.88 40.26 3.96
CA THR A 448 -19.20 40.28 3.29
C THR A 448 -19.96 41.56 3.64
N ALA A 449 -19.94 41.99 4.90
CA ALA A 449 -20.59 43.23 5.32
C ALA A 449 -20.01 44.46 4.61
N ARG A 450 -18.67 44.55 4.51
CA ARG A 450 -18.00 45.64 3.78
C ARG A 450 -18.38 45.65 2.29
N MET A 451 -18.44 44.48 1.66
CA MET A 451 -18.87 44.36 0.26
C MET A 451 -20.33 44.76 0.07
N VAL A 452 -21.24 44.34 0.96
CA VAL A 452 -22.66 44.71 0.89
C VAL A 452 -22.85 46.23 1.03
N GLU A 453 -22.09 46.89 1.91
CA GLU A 453 -22.11 48.34 2.03
C GLU A 453 -21.58 49.04 0.77
N ALA A 454 -20.49 48.54 0.18
CA ALA A 454 -20.00 49.04 -1.11
C ALA A 454 -21.03 48.83 -2.24
N ALA A 455 -21.75 47.70 -2.23
CA ALA A 455 -22.81 47.41 -3.20
C ALA A 455 -24.01 48.36 -3.04
N LYS A 456 -24.38 48.73 -1.81
CA LYS A 456 -25.41 49.77 -1.57
C LYS A 456 -24.95 51.13 -2.08
N GLY A 457 -23.68 51.48 -1.91
CA GLY A 457 -23.09 52.70 -2.46
C GLY A 457 -23.13 52.75 -3.98
N ALA A 458 -22.76 51.65 -4.65
CA ALA A 458 -22.84 51.51 -6.11
C ALA A 458 -24.30 51.51 -6.61
N ALA A 459 -25.25 50.94 -5.86
CA ALA A 459 -26.67 50.99 -6.19
C ALA A 459 -27.30 52.38 -6.04
N ALA A 460 -26.87 53.14 -5.03
CA ALA A 460 -27.37 54.48 -4.75
C ALA A 460 -26.80 55.53 -5.72
N TYR A 461 -25.58 55.32 -6.21
CA TYR A 461 -24.89 56.22 -7.15
C TYR A 461 -24.31 55.45 -8.35
N PRO A 462 -25.16 55.03 -9.31
CA PRO A 462 -24.76 54.17 -10.43
C PRO A 462 -23.70 54.77 -11.36
N GLU A 463 -23.68 56.09 -11.54
CA GLU A 463 -22.72 56.77 -12.44
C GLU A 463 -21.39 57.14 -11.75
N ASN A 464 -21.21 56.79 -10.48
CA ASN A 464 -20.01 57.13 -9.73
C ASN A 464 -18.97 56.00 -9.84
N GLU A 465 -17.95 56.21 -10.66
CA GLU A 465 -16.83 55.26 -10.85
C GLU A 465 -16.12 54.91 -9.54
N ASP A 466 -15.98 55.86 -8.60
CA ASP A 466 -15.34 55.59 -7.30
C ASP A 466 -16.13 54.58 -6.46
N GLN A 467 -17.47 54.58 -6.54
CA GLN A 467 -18.31 53.64 -5.81
C GLN A 467 -18.32 52.26 -6.46
N GLN A 468 -18.28 52.18 -7.80
CA GLN A 468 -18.10 50.93 -8.52
C GLN A 468 -16.72 50.31 -8.24
N GLN A 469 -15.67 51.14 -8.19
CA GLN A 469 -14.31 50.70 -7.87
C GLN A 469 -14.20 50.20 -6.41
N ARG A 470 -14.86 50.86 -5.45
CA ARG A 470 -14.94 50.37 -4.06
C ARG A 470 -15.65 49.03 -3.93
N LEU A 471 -16.71 48.80 -4.72
CA LEU A 471 -17.38 47.48 -4.77
C LEU A 471 -16.44 46.41 -5.30
N ARG A 472 -15.68 46.73 -6.35
CA ARG A 472 -14.65 45.83 -6.90
C ARG A 472 -13.57 45.49 -5.86
N GLU A 473 -13.03 46.48 -5.17
CA GLU A 473 -12.02 46.28 -4.12
C GLU A 473 -12.57 45.47 -2.93
N ALA A 474 -13.82 45.71 -2.53
CA ALA A 474 -14.45 44.95 -1.47
C ALA A 474 -14.75 43.50 -1.88
N ALA A 475 -15.12 43.25 -3.15
CA ALA A 475 -15.31 41.92 -3.69
C ALA A 475 -13.97 41.16 -3.80
N GLU A 476 -12.88 41.83 -4.18
CA GLU A 476 -11.53 41.25 -4.17
C GLU A 476 -11.06 40.93 -2.75
N GLY A 477 -11.26 41.85 -1.81
CA GLY A 477 -10.97 41.60 -0.40
C GLY A 477 -11.77 40.43 0.18
N LEU A 478 -13.02 40.25 -0.26
CA LEU A 478 -13.84 39.10 0.08
C LEU A 478 -13.33 37.80 -0.56
N ARG A 479 -12.87 37.84 -1.80
CA ARG A 479 -12.24 36.69 -2.48
C ARG A 479 -11.00 36.22 -1.73
N VAL A 480 -10.12 37.14 -1.35
CA VAL A 480 -8.91 36.84 -0.56
C VAL A 480 -9.27 36.29 0.82
N ALA A 481 -10.22 36.90 1.52
CA ALA A 481 -10.69 36.40 2.82
C ALA A 481 -11.34 35.01 2.72
N THR A 482 -12.10 34.77 1.66
CA THR A 482 -12.71 33.47 1.36
C THR A 482 -11.64 32.43 1.10
N ASN A 483 -10.63 32.77 0.31
CA ASN A 483 -9.52 31.88 0.03
C ASN A 483 -8.76 31.53 1.33
N ALA A 484 -8.41 32.51 2.15
CA ALA A 484 -7.71 32.29 3.42
C ALA A 484 -8.54 31.48 4.43
N ALA A 485 -9.85 31.72 4.51
CA ALA A 485 -10.75 31.03 5.43
C ALA A 485 -11.06 29.59 4.97
N ALA A 486 -11.37 29.41 3.69
CA ALA A 486 -11.80 28.13 3.13
C ALA A 486 -10.60 27.20 2.85
N GLN A 487 -9.41 27.73 2.50
CA GLN A 487 -8.26 26.89 2.15
C GLN A 487 -7.87 25.94 3.28
N ASN A 488 -7.86 26.36 4.55
CA ASN A 488 -7.43 25.47 5.63
C ASN A 488 -8.45 24.34 5.88
N ALA A 489 -9.75 24.64 5.84
CA ALA A 489 -10.82 23.65 5.99
C ALA A 489 -10.90 22.69 4.78
N ILE A 490 -10.83 23.23 3.56
CA ILE A 490 -10.80 22.47 2.31
C ILE A 490 -9.56 21.57 2.29
N LYS A 491 -8.39 22.11 2.62
CA LYS A 491 -7.14 21.36 2.70
C LYS A 491 -7.22 20.22 3.71
N LYS A 492 -7.65 20.48 4.95
CA LYS A 492 -7.83 19.44 5.98
C LYS A 492 -8.76 18.32 5.49
N LYS A 493 -9.87 18.68 4.83
CA LYS A 493 -10.84 17.71 4.28
C LYS A 493 -10.30 16.93 3.08
N LEU A 494 -9.57 17.58 2.18
CA LEU A 494 -8.93 16.95 1.01
C LEU A 494 -7.82 15.99 1.43
N VAL A 495 -7.01 16.37 2.42
CA VAL A 495 -5.99 15.51 3.02
C VAL A 495 -6.63 14.31 3.71
N ASN A 496 -7.68 14.51 4.52
CA ASN A 496 -8.40 13.39 5.15
C ASN A 496 -9.00 12.43 4.11
N ARG A 497 -9.58 12.96 3.02
CA ARG A 497 -10.04 12.12 1.90
C ARG A 497 -8.89 11.36 1.24
N LEU A 498 -7.73 11.98 1.09
CA LEU A 498 -6.53 11.33 0.55
C LEU A 498 -6.04 10.23 1.48
N GLU A 499 -6.03 10.44 2.80
CA GLU A 499 -5.68 9.42 3.80
C GLU A 499 -6.60 8.20 3.70
N ILE A 500 -7.91 8.41 3.61
CA ILE A 500 -8.89 7.31 3.45
C ILE A 500 -8.65 6.57 2.12
N ALA A 501 -8.47 7.30 1.02
CA ALA A 501 -8.23 6.69 -0.29
C ALA A 501 -6.91 5.91 -0.34
N ALA A 502 -5.86 6.44 0.29
CA ALA A 502 -4.56 5.79 0.42
C ALA A 502 -4.66 4.51 1.27
N LYS A 503 -5.41 4.56 2.39
CA LYS A 503 -5.61 3.40 3.28
C LYS A 503 -6.32 2.27 2.53
N GLN A 504 -7.36 2.62 1.78
CA GLN A 504 -8.11 1.67 0.96
C GLN A 504 -7.27 1.12 -0.20
N ALA A 505 -6.46 1.96 -0.87
CA ALA A 505 -5.60 1.51 -1.96
C ALA A 505 -4.48 0.58 -1.48
N ALA A 506 -3.86 0.86 -0.34
CA ALA A 506 -2.86 0.00 0.30
C ALA A 506 -3.45 -1.35 0.72
N ALA A 507 -4.63 -1.35 1.34
CA ALA A 507 -5.34 -2.57 1.71
C ALA A 507 -5.72 -3.42 0.48
N ALA A 508 -6.32 -2.79 -0.55
CA ALA A 508 -6.70 -3.48 -1.78
C ALA A 508 -5.49 -4.05 -2.54
N ALA A 509 -4.34 -3.36 -2.51
CA ALA A 509 -3.10 -3.85 -3.09
C ALA A 509 -2.55 -5.06 -2.33
N THR A 510 -2.52 -4.99 -1.00
CA THR A 510 -2.11 -6.11 -0.12
C THR A 510 -2.97 -7.34 -0.38
N GLN A 511 -4.29 -7.17 -0.47
CA GLN A 511 -5.22 -8.26 -0.80
C GLN A 511 -4.98 -8.84 -2.20
N THR A 512 -4.65 -7.99 -3.18
CA THR A 512 -4.33 -8.44 -4.55
C THR A 512 -3.03 -9.25 -4.58
N ILE A 513 -2.02 -8.88 -3.79
CA ILE A 513 -0.77 -9.63 -3.65
C ILE A 513 -1.04 -11.01 -3.02
N ALA A 514 -1.81 -11.07 -1.94
CA ALA A 514 -2.19 -12.33 -1.29
C ALA A 514 -2.97 -13.25 -2.25
N ALA A 515 -3.95 -12.69 -2.98
CA ALA A 515 -4.71 -13.43 -4.00
C ALA A 515 -3.82 -13.92 -5.16
N ALA A 516 -2.86 -13.10 -5.60
CA ALA A 516 -1.90 -13.47 -6.65
C ALA A 516 -0.96 -14.61 -6.21
N GLN A 517 -0.49 -14.58 -4.96
CA GLN A 517 0.34 -15.64 -4.39
C GLN A 517 -0.45 -16.95 -4.25
N ASN A 518 -1.70 -16.90 -3.81
CA ASN A 518 -2.55 -18.08 -3.73
C ASN A 518 -2.86 -18.66 -5.13
N ALA A 519 -3.14 -17.80 -6.11
CA ALA A 519 -3.36 -18.20 -7.50
C ALA A 519 -2.09 -18.72 -8.20
N ALA A 520 -0.90 -18.49 -7.65
CA ALA A 520 0.37 -18.91 -8.25
C ALA A 520 0.46 -20.44 -8.44
N ALA A 521 -0.03 -21.20 -7.45
CA ALA A 521 0.04 -22.67 -7.47
C ALA A 521 -0.83 -23.30 -8.57
N SER A 522 -1.84 -22.59 -9.07
CA SER A 522 -2.82 -23.08 -10.04
C SER A 522 -2.76 -22.36 -11.39
N ASN A 523 -1.82 -21.43 -11.59
CA ASN A 523 -1.66 -20.72 -12.86
C ASN A 523 -0.90 -21.57 -13.90
N LYS A 524 -1.53 -21.81 -15.06
CA LYS A 524 -0.98 -22.66 -16.14
C LYS A 524 -0.02 -21.92 -17.07
N ASN A 525 0.04 -20.58 -17.03
CA ASN A 525 0.87 -19.77 -17.91
C ASN A 525 2.02 -19.11 -17.14
N THR A 526 3.24 -19.59 -17.39
CA THR A 526 4.46 -19.09 -16.73
C THR A 526 4.73 -17.62 -17.01
N VAL A 527 4.40 -17.12 -18.21
CA VAL A 527 4.65 -15.72 -18.59
C VAL A 527 3.70 -14.77 -17.87
N SER A 528 2.39 -15.09 -17.82
CA SER A 528 1.42 -14.28 -17.07
C SER A 528 1.73 -14.30 -15.57
N HIS A 529 2.16 -15.46 -15.04
CA HIS A 529 2.59 -15.59 -13.65
C HIS A 529 3.82 -14.71 -13.35
N GLN A 530 4.88 -14.75 -14.16
CA GLN A 530 6.07 -13.93 -13.96
C GLN A 530 5.78 -12.43 -14.03
N GLN A 531 4.93 -12.00 -14.98
CA GLN A 531 4.51 -10.59 -15.10
C GLN A 531 3.71 -10.13 -13.87
N LEU A 532 2.82 -10.97 -13.36
CA LEU A 532 2.06 -10.69 -12.15
C LEU A 532 2.98 -10.59 -10.93
N VAL A 533 3.87 -11.56 -10.73
CA VAL A 533 4.84 -11.55 -9.61
C VAL A 533 5.74 -10.32 -9.65
N HIS A 534 6.23 -9.93 -10.84
CA HIS A 534 7.04 -8.72 -10.98
C HIS A 534 6.25 -7.46 -10.61
N SER A 535 4.99 -7.36 -11.04
CA SER A 535 4.12 -6.22 -10.71
C SER A 535 3.75 -6.19 -9.23
N CYS A 536 3.48 -7.35 -8.62
CA CYS A 536 3.24 -7.48 -7.18
C CYS A 536 4.45 -7.03 -6.38
N LYS A 537 5.68 -7.38 -6.79
CA LYS A 537 6.90 -6.93 -6.13
C LYS A 537 7.06 -5.40 -6.17
N ALA A 538 6.85 -4.79 -7.34
CA ALA A 538 6.92 -3.34 -7.48
C ALA A 538 5.88 -2.60 -6.62
N VAL A 539 4.67 -3.15 -6.50
CA VAL A 539 3.64 -2.59 -5.60
C VAL A 539 4.00 -2.82 -4.14
N ALA A 540 4.47 -4.02 -3.76
CA ALA A 540 4.89 -4.33 -2.39
C ALA A 540 6.01 -3.38 -1.92
N ASP A 541 6.95 -3.01 -2.79
CA ASP A 541 8.01 -2.04 -2.48
C ASP A 541 7.46 -0.61 -2.28
N SER A 542 6.25 -0.30 -2.80
CA SER A 542 5.62 1.02 -2.75
C SER A 542 4.57 1.17 -1.64
N ILE A 543 3.99 0.07 -1.14
CA ILE A 543 2.99 0.08 -0.03
C ILE A 543 3.55 0.77 1.23
N PRO A 544 4.78 0.45 1.70
CA PRO A 544 5.37 1.08 2.88
C PRO A 544 5.40 2.61 2.82
N GLN A 545 5.77 3.18 1.66
CA GLN A 545 5.85 4.63 1.49
C GLN A 545 4.47 5.29 1.62
N LEU A 546 3.43 4.62 1.12
CA LEU A 546 2.05 5.08 1.23
C LEU A 546 1.57 5.03 2.68
N VAL A 547 1.84 3.92 3.39
CA VAL A 547 1.48 3.75 4.81
C VAL A 547 2.19 4.77 5.69
N GLN A 548 3.50 4.94 5.50
CA GLN A 548 4.28 5.92 6.23
C GLN A 548 3.78 7.35 6.00
N GLY A 549 3.46 7.69 4.74
CA GLY A 549 2.88 9.00 4.40
C GLY A 549 1.55 9.24 5.13
N MET A 550 0.67 8.24 5.18
CA MET A 550 -0.59 8.34 5.92
C MET A 550 -0.36 8.55 7.41
N ARG A 551 0.49 7.75 8.04
CA ARG A 551 0.79 7.87 9.48
C ARG A 551 1.42 9.21 9.82
N SER A 552 2.32 9.71 8.98
CA SER A 552 2.92 11.04 9.19
C SER A 552 1.86 12.15 9.10
N SER A 553 0.93 12.06 8.15
CA SER A 553 -0.16 13.02 7.99
C SER A 553 -1.12 12.98 9.18
N GLN A 554 -1.45 11.79 9.67
CA GLN A 554 -2.28 11.57 10.85
C GLN A 554 -1.62 12.05 12.15
N ALA A 555 -0.31 11.83 12.30
CA ALA A 555 0.44 12.27 13.48
C ALA A 555 0.61 13.79 13.52
N GLN A 556 0.70 14.43 12.35
CA GLN A 556 0.89 15.88 12.22
C GLN A 556 -0.12 16.49 11.22
N PRO A 557 -1.42 16.56 11.58
CA PRO A 557 -2.49 16.98 10.65
C PRO A 557 -2.39 18.43 10.17
N GLU A 558 -1.68 19.30 10.90
CA GLU A 558 -1.47 20.69 10.52
C GLU A 558 -0.16 20.90 9.73
N GLU A 559 0.75 19.92 9.71
CA GLU A 559 2.04 20.07 9.06
C GLU A 559 1.95 19.80 7.56
N LEU A 560 2.15 20.84 6.75
CA LEU A 560 2.13 20.74 5.29
C LEU A 560 3.16 19.74 4.75
N GLY A 561 4.34 19.64 5.37
CA GLY A 561 5.37 18.68 4.96
C GLY A 561 4.87 17.23 4.98
N ALA A 562 4.20 16.82 6.06
CA ALA A 562 3.64 15.47 6.19
C ALA A 562 2.53 15.19 5.15
N GLN A 563 1.69 16.19 4.89
CA GLN A 563 0.61 16.10 3.90
C GLN A 563 1.17 15.99 2.46
N LEU A 564 2.23 16.75 2.15
CA LEU A 564 2.92 16.65 0.86
C LEU A 564 3.59 15.29 0.68
N VAL A 565 4.19 14.72 1.74
CA VAL A 565 4.73 13.35 1.70
C VAL A 565 3.64 12.34 1.35
N LEU A 566 2.43 12.46 1.92
CA LEU A 566 1.29 11.60 1.55
C LEU A 566 0.87 11.78 0.09
N ILE A 567 0.77 13.02 -0.40
CA ILE A 567 0.45 13.32 -1.79
C ILE A 567 1.48 12.67 -2.73
N MET A 568 2.76 12.81 -2.43
CA MET A 568 3.86 12.23 -3.21
C MET A 568 3.84 10.71 -3.21
N ALA A 569 3.68 10.10 -2.03
CA ALA A 569 3.59 8.65 -1.90
C ALA A 569 2.40 8.10 -2.71
N SER A 570 1.27 8.80 -2.68
CA SER A 570 0.08 8.46 -3.47
C SER A 570 0.33 8.57 -4.98
N GLN A 571 0.99 9.64 -5.44
CA GLN A 571 1.38 9.80 -6.85
C GLN A 571 2.29 8.68 -7.33
N SER A 572 3.32 8.34 -6.53
CA SER A 572 4.27 7.26 -6.83
C SER A 572 3.59 5.89 -6.90
N PHE A 573 2.59 5.65 -6.04
CA PHE A 573 1.86 4.38 -5.94
C PHE A 573 0.91 4.09 -7.13
N LEU A 574 0.34 5.13 -7.75
CA LEU A 574 -0.66 4.99 -8.81
C LEU A 574 -0.15 4.22 -10.04
N GLN A 575 1.10 4.43 -10.42
CA GLN A 575 1.73 3.82 -11.60
C GLN A 575 1.90 2.29 -11.41
N PRO A 576 2.65 1.79 -10.41
CA PRO A 576 2.81 0.35 -10.18
C PRO A 576 1.46 -0.32 -9.86
N GLY A 577 0.56 0.33 -9.11
CA GLY A 577 -0.79 -0.18 -8.85
C GLY A 577 -1.59 -0.44 -10.13
N SER A 578 -1.58 0.51 -11.08
CA SER A 578 -2.28 0.36 -12.36
C SER A 578 -1.72 -0.78 -13.23
N LYS A 579 -0.39 -0.99 -13.20
CA LYS A 579 0.27 -2.13 -13.86
C LYS A 579 -0.19 -3.45 -13.23
N MET A 580 -0.21 -3.54 -11.89
CA MET A 580 -0.64 -4.74 -11.17
C MET A 580 -2.09 -5.11 -11.49
N VAL A 581 -3.03 -4.14 -11.54
CA VAL A 581 -4.42 -4.41 -11.96
C VAL A 581 -4.48 -5.03 -13.36
N THR A 582 -3.68 -4.52 -14.29
CA THR A 582 -3.65 -5.00 -15.68
C THR A 582 -3.10 -6.42 -15.76
N SER A 583 -1.99 -6.70 -15.06
CA SER A 583 -1.39 -8.03 -14.98
C SER A 583 -2.27 -9.04 -14.23
N ALA A 584 -2.98 -8.61 -13.19
CA ALA A 584 -3.91 -9.48 -12.47
C ALA A 584 -5.09 -9.87 -13.37
N LYS A 585 -5.71 -8.91 -14.08
CA LYS A 585 -6.81 -9.18 -15.02
C LYS A 585 -6.41 -10.11 -16.16
N SER A 586 -5.18 -10.00 -16.68
CA SER A 586 -4.69 -10.92 -17.72
C SER A 586 -4.34 -12.31 -17.18
N ALA A 587 -4.01 -12.43 -15.89
CA ALA A 587 -3.73 -13.71 -15.24
C ALA A 587 -5.00 -14.48 -14.84
N VAL A 588 -6.11 -13.83 -14.51
CA VAL A 588 -7.39 -14.48 -14.13
C VAL A 588 -7.81 -15.65 -15.04
N PRO A 589 -7.87 -15.51 -16.38
CA PRO A 589 -8.29 -16.62 -17.26
C PRO A 589 -7.28 -17.77 -17.35
N THR A 590 -6.07 -17.59 -16.81
CA THR A 590 -4.99 -18.60 -16.84
C THR A 590 -4.91 -19.43 -15.54
N VAL A 591 -5.67 -19.06 -14.52
CA VAL A 591 -5.76 -19.76 -13.22
C VAL A 591 -6.74 -20.93 -13.35
N ALA A 592 -6.28 -22.15 -13.02
CA ALA A 592 -7.09 -23.36 -13.16
C ALA A 592 -8.10 -23.57 -12.02
N ASP A 593 -7.78 -23.07 -10.83
CA ASP A 593 -8.71 -23.09 -9.70
C ASP A 593 -9.71 -21.95 -9.83
N GLN A 594 -10.99 -22.30 -9.94
CA GLN A 594 -12.07 -21.34 -10.14
C GLN A 594 -12.24 -20.40 -8.94
N ALA A 595 -12.01 -20.89 -7.71
CA ALA A 595 -12.13 -20.07 -6.50
C ALA A 595 -11.02 -19.02 -6.42
N ALA A 596 -9.75 -19.41 -6.62
CA ALA A 596 -8.63 -18.47 -6.69
C ALA A 596 -8.74 -17.49 -7.87
N ALA A 597 -9.25 -17.93 -9.02
CA ALA A 597 -9.49 -17.05 -10.18
C ALA A 597 -10.54 -15.97 -9.87
N MET A 598 -11.65 -16.35 -9.22
CA MET A 598 -12.69 -15.41 -8.78
C MET A 598 -12.14 -14.42 -7.74
N GLN A 599 -11.37 -14.89 -6.75
CA GLN A 599 -10.74 -14.04 -5.74
C GLN A 599 -9.80 -13.00 -6.38
N LEU A 600 -8.89 -13.44 -7.26
CA LEU A 600 -7.95 -12.55 -7.96
C LEU A 600 -8.68 -11.52 -8.82
N GLY A 601 -9.75 -11.94 -9.53
CA GLY A 601 -10.57 -11.05 -10.34
C GLY A 601 -11.29 -9.97 -9.52
N GLN A 602 -11.83 -10.34 -8.36
CA GLN A 602 -12.49 -9.40 -7.46
C GLN A 602 -11.49 -8.43 -6.82
N CYS A 603 -10.35 -8.91 -6.33
CA CYS A 603 -9.29 -8.05 -5.80
C CYS A 603 -8.78 -7.04 -6.85
N ALA A 604 -8.58 -7.49 -8.09
CA ALA A 604 -8.17 -6.60 -9.19
C ALA A 604 -9.22 -5.55 -9.53
N LYS A 605 -10.52 -5.86 -9.40
CA LYS A 605 -11.62 -4.89 -9.57
C LYS A 605 -11.64 -3.87 -8.44
N ASN A 606 -11.55 -4.33 -7.18
CA ASN A 606 -11.53 -3.47 -6.02
C ASN A 606 -10.33 -2.51 -6.05
N LEU A 607 -9.14 -3.01 -6.34
CA LEU A 607 -7.94 -2.19 -6.50
C LEU A 607 -8.09 -1.14 -7.61
N ALA A 608 -8.73 -1.49 -8.73
CA ALA A 608 -9.00 -0.52 -9.81
C ALA A 608 -9.89 0.65 -9.33
N THR A 609 -10.92 0.36 -8.55
CA THR A 609 -11.80 1.38 -7.94
C THR A 609 -11.01 2.26 -6.96
N CYS A 610 -10.28 1.66 -6.03
CA CYS A 610 -9.48 2.41 -5.04
C CYS A 610 -8.40 3.27 -5.71
N LEU A 611 -7.76 2.80 -6.79
CA LEU A 611 -6.78 3.60 -7.54
C LEU A 611 -7.42 4.77 -8.30
N ALA A 612 -8.67 4.62 -8.77
CA ALA A 612 -9.40 5.72 -9.39
C ALA A 612 -9.72 6.82 -8.36
N GLU A 613 -10.20 6.42 -7.18
CA GLU A 613 -10.48 7.34 -6.08
C GLU A 613 -9.22 8.01 -5.55
N LEU A 614 -8.13 7.23 -5.38
CA LEU A 614 -6.82 7.75 -4.98
C LEU A 614 -6.31 8.78 -5.98
N ARG A 615 -6.43 8.53 -7.28
CA ARG A 615 -6.02 9.49 -8.32
C ARG A 615 -6.79 10.80 -8.20
N THR A 616 -8.11 10.75 -8.04
CA THR A 616 -8.93 11.96 -7.86
C THR A 616 -8.60 12.70 -6.56
N ALA A 617 -8.44 11.99 -5.45
CA ALA A 617 -8.09 12.60 -4.16
C ALA A 617 -6.70 13.25 -4.19
N THR A 618 -5.72 12.56 -4.79
CA THR A 618 -4.34 13.05 -4.93
C THR A 618 -4.28 14.30 -5.80
N GLN A 619 -4.99 14.34 -6.93
CA GLN A 619 -5.02 15.52 -7.80
C GLN A 619 -5.57 16.75 -7.06
N LYS A 620 -6.72 16.61 -6.40
CA LYS A 620 -7.34 17.71 -5.65
C LYS A 620 -6.49 18.17 -4.47
N ALA A 621 -5.90 17.24 -3.73
CA ALA A 621 -5.02 17.58 -2.61
C ALA A 621 -3.73 18.28 -3.09
N HIS A 622 -3.19 17.86 -4.24
CA HIS A 622 -2.02 18.49 -4.84
C HIS A 622 -2.28 19.92 -5.29
N GLU A 623 -3.41 20.20 -5.94
CA GLU A 623 -3.82 21.56 -6.33
C GLU A 623 -3.94 22.50 -5.11
N ALA A 624 -4.43 21.98 -3.98
CA ALA A 624 -4.57 22.75 -2.74
C ALA A 624 -3.23 22.97 -1.98
N CYS A 625 -2.21 22.13 -2.20
CA CYS A 625 -0.94 22.15 -1.45
C CYS A 625 0.29 22.55 -2.30
N GLY A 626 0.13 22.77 -3.60
CA GLY A 626 1.21 22.96 -4.58
C GLY A 626 2.17 24.16 -4.43
N PRO A 627 1.84 25.31 -3.82
CA PRO A 627 2.75 26.47 -3.84
C PRO A 627 3.92 26.42 -2.83
N LEU A 628 4.21 25.28 -2.18
CA LEU A 628 5.18 25.19 -1.07
C LEU A 628 6.15 23.98 -1.20
N GLU A 629 6.34 23.47 -2.42
CA GLU A 629 7.18 22.29 -2.68
C GLU A 629 8.66 22.53 -2.39
N ILE A 630 9.16 23.75 -2.63
CA ILE A 630 10.58 24.09 -2.46
C ILE A 630 10.96 24.12 -0.97
N ASP A 631 10.12 24.72 -0.12
CA ASP A 631 10.33 24.75 1.33
C ASP A 631 10.27 23.35 1.94
N SER A 632 9.34 22.51 1.46
CA SER A 632 9.25 21.11 1.90
C SER A 632 10.49 20.31 1.48
N ALA A 633 11.01 20.53 0.27
CA ALA A 633 12.23 19.90 -0.20
C ALA A 633 13.44 20.32 0.66
N LEU A 634 13.56 21.61 1.01
CA LEU A 634 14.59 22.13 1.91
C LEU A 634 14.54 21.48 3.29
N LYS A 635 13.35 21.42 3.91
CA LYS A 635 13.17 20.78 5.22
C LYS A 635 13.57 19.32 5.18
N THR A 636 13.20 18.59 4.12
CA THR A 636 13.58 17.19 3.94
C THR A 636 15.10 17.02 3.89
N VAL A 637 15.81 17.82 3.10
CA VAL A 637 17.28 17.74 3.00
C VAL A 637 17.98 18.10 4.33
N GLN A 638 17.44 19.07 5.08
CA GLN A 638 17.93 19.40 6.42
C GLN A 638 17.75 18.25 7.42
N THR A 639 16.60 17.56 7.40
CA THR A 639 16.38 16.36 8.21
C THR A 639 17.38 15.26 7.85
N LEU A 640 17.60 15.00 6.55
CA LEU A 640 18.58 14.00 6.10
C LEU A 640 20.01 14.32 6.55
N LYS A 641 20.39 15.60 6.58
CA LYS A 641 21.68 16.04 7.14
C LYS A 641 21.81 15.65 8.62
N SER A 642 20.76 15.87 9.41
CA SER A 642 20.73 15.49 10.83
C SER A 642 20.78 13.97 11.01
N GLU A 643 20.04 13.21 10.21
CA GLU A 643 20.06 11.73 10.25
C GLU A 643 21.47 11.16 9.97
N LEU A 644 22.18 11.73 8.98
CA LEU A 644 23.56 11.34 8.69
C LEU A 644 24.54 11.73 9.81
N GLN A 645 24.26 12.80 10.55
CA GLN A 645 25.06 13.22 11.71
C GLN A 645 24.90 12.24 12.88
N ASP A 646 23.67 11.79 13.14
CA ASP A 646 23.39 10.75 14.14
C ASP A 646 24.02 9.40 13.75
N ALA A 647 23.96 9.04 12.47
CA ALA A 647 24.64 7.85 11.95
C ALA A 647 26.16 7.94 12.16
N LYS A 648 26.77 9.13 11.96
CA LYS A 648 28.20 9.34 12.20
C LYS A 648 28.55 9.17 13.68
N MET A 649 27.74 9.72 14.58
CA MET A 649 27.94 9.51 16.02
C MET A 649 27.89 8.02 16.36
N SER A 650 26.96 7.28 15.75
CA SER A 650 26.83 5.83 15.94
C SER A 650 28.01 5.02 15.39
N VAL A 651 28.70 5.52 14.36
CA VAL A 651 29.99 4.94 13.90
C VAL A 651 31.08 5.15 14.95
N ILE A 652 31.18 6.36 15.52
CA ILE A 652 32.16 6.69 16.57
C ILE A 652 31.94 5.81 17.81
N ASP A 653 30.69 5.58 18.17
CA ASP A 653 30.31 4.73 19.31
C ASP A 653 30.39 3.22 19.01
N GLY A 654 30.70 2.82 17.77
CA GLY A 654 30.77 1.43 17.35
C GLY A 654 29.43 0.69 17.36
N GLN A 655 28.32 1.42 17.29
CA GLN A 655 26.95 0.88 17.38
C GLN A 655 26.18 0.86 16.06
N LEU A 656 26.73 1.44 14.98
CA LEU A 656 26.09 1.40 13.67
C LEU A 656 26.07 -0.03 13.12
N LYS A 657 24.88 -0.52 12.76
CA LYS A 657 24.67 -1.85 12.16
C LYS A 657 23.84 -1.73 10.89
N PRO A 658 24.08 -2.59 9.88
CA PRO A 658 23.31 -2.59 8.65
C PRO A 658 21.86 -3.00 8.93
N LEU A 659 20.92 -2.42 8.18
CA LEU A 659 19.51 -2.81 8.30
C LEU A 659 19.27 -4.19 7.65
N PRO A 660 18.19 -4.90 8.05
CA PRO A 660 17.83 -6.16 7.42
C PRO A 660 17.58 -6.00 5.91
N GLY A 661 18.30 -6.78 5.11
CA GLY A 661 18.22 -6.74 3.64
C GLY A 661 19.21 -5.80 2.96
N GLU A 662 19.97 -5.02 3.73
CA GLU A 662 21.11 -4.24 3.22
C GLU A 662 22.35 -5.14 3.06
N THR A 663 23.02 -5.01 1.92
CA THR A 663 24.34 -5.59 1.69
C THR A 663 25.25 -4.51 1.14
N LEU A 664 26.56 -4.64 1.40
CA LEU A 664 27.54 -3.65 0.95
C LEU A 664 27.47 -3.43 -0.57
N GLU A 665 27.33 -4.51 -1.34
CA GLU A 665 27.27 -4.46 -2.80
C GLU A 665 26.03 -3.73 -3.29
N ARG A 666 24.86 -4.02 -2.69
CA ARG A 666 23.60 -3.37 -3.06
C ARG A 666 23.62 -1.90 -2.69
N CYS A 667 24.02 -1.55 -1.48
CA CYS A 667 24.09 -0.16 -1.03
C CYS A 667 25.10 0.65 -1.85
N ALA A 668 26.25 0.05 -2.24
CA ALA A 668 27.21 0.72 -3.11
C ALA A 668 26.67 0.98 -4.53
N GLN A 669 25.96 0.01 -5.10
CA GLN A 669 25.30 0.15 -6.39
C GLN A 669 24.17 1.18 -6.35
N ASP A 670 23.36 1.15 -5.29
CA ASP A 670 22.27 2.11 -5.07
C ASP A 670 22.84 3.52 -4.88
N LEU A 671 23.95 3.70 -4.15
CA LEU A 671 24.64 4.99 -4.00
C LEU A 671 25.10 5.53 -5.36
N GLY A 672 25.72 4.68 -6.18
CA GLY A 672 26.23 5.04 -7.49
C GLY A 672 25.17 5.43 -8.51
N SER A 673 24.10 4.63 -8.61
CA SER A 673 22.97 4.92 -9.49
C SER A 673 22.20 6.16 -9.04
N THR A 674 21.97 6.29 -7.73
CA THR A 674 21.28 7.45 -7.15
C THR A 674 22.11 8.72 -7.30
N SER A 675 23.44 8.65 -7.21
CA SER A 675 24.32 9.78 -7.49
C SER A 675 24.08 10.37 -8.90
N LYS A 676 23.98 9.52 -9.93
CA LYS A 676 23.62 9.98 -11.28
C LYS A 676 22.23 10.63 -11.32
N ALA A 677 21.25 10.06 -10.61
CA ALA A 677 19.90 10.60 -10.53
C ALA A 677 19.88 11.99 -9.85
N VAL A 678 20.62 12.16 -8.75
CA VAL A 678 20.81 13.43 -8.06
C VAL A 678 21.39 14.46 -9.03
N GLY A 679 22.48 14.13 -9.74
CA GLY A 679 23.08 15.03 -10.73
C GLY A 679 22.12 15.45 -11.86
N SER A 680 21.30 14.52 -12.36
CA SER A 680 20.28 14.82 -13.37
C SER A 680 19.18 15.76 -12.84
N SER A 681 18.65 15.47 -11.64
CA SER A 681 17.62 16.30 -11.02
C SER A 681 18.11 17.72 -10.71
N MET A 682 19.38 17.87 -10.31
CA MET A 682 20.01 19.18 -10.09
C MET A 682 20.16 19.97 -11.39
N ALA A 683 20.55 19.31 -12.49
CA ALA A 683 20.63 19.96 -13.79
C ALA A 683 19.24 20.45 -14.27
N GLN A 684 18.20 19.66 -14.01
CA GLN A 684 16.83 20.06 -14.28
C GLN A 684 16.39 21.24 -13.39
N LEU A 685 16.70 21.19 -12.09
CA LEU A 685 16.42 22.28 -11.14
C LEU A 685 17.06 23.60 -11.60
N LEU A 686 18.34 23.56 -12.00
CA LEU A 686 19.05 24.72 -12.57
C LEU A 686 18.33 25.27 -13.79
N THR A 687 17.92 24.39 -14.70
CA THR A 687 17.27 24.78 -15.96
C THR A 687 15.91 25.45 -15.70
N CYS A 688 15.11 24.88 -14.80
CA CYS A 688 13.79 25.41 -14.45
C CYS A 688 13.90 26.74 -13.69
N ALA A 689 14.86 26.86 -12.77
CA ALA A 689 15.13 28.08 -12.04
C ALA A 689 15.64 29.20 -12.96
N ALA A 690 16.50 28.87 -13.94
CA ALA A 690 16.96 29.80 -14.97
C ALA A 690 15.83 30.31 -15.87
N GLN A 691 14.82 29.48 -16.13
CA GLN A 691 13.64 29.84 -16.91
C GLN A 691 12.60 30.63 -16.10
N GLY A 692 12.77 30.79 -14.78
CA GLY A 692 11.81 31.47 -13.91
C GLY A 692 10.48 30.73 -13.75
N ASN A 693 10.45 29.42 -13.99
CA ASN A 693 9.23 28.63 -13.87
C ASN A 693 9.10 28.02 -12.47
N GLU A 694 8.30 28.67 -11.61
CA GLU A 694 8.10 28.27 -10.21
C GLU A 694 7.63 26.83 -10.06
N HIS A 695 6.64 26.39 -10.87
CA HIS A 695 6.06 25.05 -10.77
C HIS A 695 7.07 23.96 -11.11
N TYR A 696 7.76 24.05 -12.26
CA TYR A 696 8.75 23.04 -12.63
C TYR A 696 9.98 23.05 -11.72
N THR A 697 10.30 24.20 -11.13
CA THR A 697 11.40 24.31 -10.15
C THR A 697 11.02 23.64 -8.84
N GLY A 698 9.77 23.77 -8.37
CA GLY A 698 9.24 23.03 -7.23
C GLY A 698 9.29 21.51 -7.43
N VAL A 699 8.83 21.05 -8.60
CA VAL A 699 8.88 19.62 -8.97
C VAL A 699 10.32 19.10 -9.00
N ALA A 700 11.25 19.84 -9.63
CA ALA A 700 12.65 19.46 -9.70
C ALA A 700 13.33 19.44 -8.32
N ALA A 701 13.04 20.43 -7.46
CA ALA A 701 13.58 20.48 -6.09
C ALA A 701 13.12 19.27 -5.26
N ARG A 702 11.86 18.87 -5.44
CA ARG A 702 11.26 17.70 -4.83
C ARG A 702 11.89 16.39 -5.34
N GLU A 703 12.11 16.26 -6.64
CA GLU A 703 12.82 15.12 -7.23
C GLU A 703 14.26 15.01 -6.69
N THR A 704 14.95 16.15 -6.55
CA THR A 704 16.28 16.21 -5.94
C THR A 704 16.25 15.77 -4.48
N ALA A 705 15.31 16.25 -3.67
CA ALA A 705 15.18 15.81 -2.27
C ALA A 705 14.90 14.30 -2.14
N GLN A 706 14.08 13.73 -3.02
CA GLN A 706 13.81 12.30 -3.03
C GLN A 706 15.04 11.46 -3.44
N ALA A 707 15.79 11.91 -4.45
CA ALA A 707 17.04 11.26 -4.84
C ALA A 707 18.08 11.34 -3.70
N LEU A 708 18.17 12.47 -3.02
CA LEU A 708 19.05 12.66 -1.86
C LEU A 708 18.68 11.75 -0.69
N ARG A 709 17.38 11.48 -0.47
CA ARG A 709 16.91 10.52 0.55
C ARG A 709 17.45 9.12 0.29
N THR A 710 17.31 8.63 -0.95
CA THR A 710 17.85 7.32 -1.34
C THR A 710 19.38 7.30 -1.21
N LEU A 711 20.06 8.42 -1.53
CA LEU A 711 21.52 8.53 -1.41
C LEU A 711 21.97 8.49 0.06
N ALA A 712 21.27 9.18 0.96
CA ALA A 712 21.56 9.17 2.39
C ALA A 712 21.40 7.76 2.99
N GLN A 713 20.33 7.05 2.62
CA GLN A 713 20.10 5.67 3.04
C GLN A 713 21.19 4.73 2.53
N ALA A 714 21.55 4.82 1.25
CA ALA A 714 22.61 4.03 0.65
C ALA A 714 23.98 4.33 1.31
N ALA A 715 24.29 5.60 1.58
CA ALA A 715 25.53 6.01 2.24
C ALA A 715 25.64 5.45 3.67
N ARG A 716 24.54 5.50 4.43
CA ARG A 716 24.44 4.89 5.76
C ARG A 716 24.62 3.36 5.68
N GLY A 717 23.95 2.68 4.74
CA GLY A 717 24.07 1.22 4.57
C GLY A 717 25.50 0.79 4.21
N VAL A 718 26.20 1.57 3.37
CA VAL A 718 27.64 1.35 3.09
C VAL A 718 28.48 1.57 4.35
N ALA A 719 28.27 2.67 5.09
CA ALA A 719 29.01 2.96 6.32
C ALA A 719 28.81 1.86 7.38
N ALA A 720 27.58 1.38 7.56
CA ALA A 720 27.23 0.32 8.51
C ALA A 720 27.83 -1.04 8.16
N SER A 721 28.04 -1.30 6.86
CA SER A 721 28.64 -2.54 6.36
C SER A 721 30.18 -2.45 6.25
N THR A 722 30.75 -1.27 6.47
CA THR A 722 32.20 -1.02 6.36
C THR A 722 32.90 -1.33 7.68
N LYS A 723 33.92 -2.20 7.63
CA LYS A 723 34.66 -2.63 8.84
C LYS A 723 35.59 -1.55 9.41
N GLU A 724 36.08 -0.65 8.57
CA GLU A 724 37.00 0.41 8.97
C GLU A 724 36.23 1.67 9.42
N PRO A 725 36.31 2.08 10.71
CA PRO A 725 35.54 3.21 11.22
C PRO A 725 35.87 4.54 10.54
N GLN A 726 37.13 4.73 10.14
CA GLN A 726 37.58 5.95 9.45
C GLN A 726 36.95 6.05 8.05
N ALA A 727 36.90 4.95 7.30
CA ALA A 727 36.25 4.91 5.99
C ALA A 727 34.73 5.09 6.09
N ALA A 728 34.10 4.48 7.10
CA ALA A 728 32.68 4.66 7.39
C ALA A 728 32.34 6.12 7.73
N ALA A 729 33.14 6.77 8.59
CA ALA A 729 32.97 8.18 8.94
C ALA A 729 33.19 9.10 7.72
N ALA A 730 34.20 8.83 6.89
CA ALA A 730 34.47 9.60 5.68
C ALA A 730 33.34 9.51 4.64
N MET A 731 32.69 8.35 4.51
CA MET A 731 31.49 8.18 3.68
C MET A 731 30.34 9.07 4.17
N LEU A 732 30.06 9.05 5.48
CA LEU A 732 29.00 9.85 6.07
C LEU A 732 29.29 11.36 5.99
N ASP A 733 30.54 11.78 6.19
CA ASP A 733 30.97 13.18 6.02
C ASP A 733 30.78 13.66 4.58
N SER A 734 31.16 12.83 3.61
CA SER A 734 30.97 13.16 2.20
C SER A 734 29.48 13.26 1.84
N ALA A 735 28.64 12.37 2.36
CA ALA A 735 27.20 12.44 2.19
C ALA A 735 26.59 13.69 2.86
N GLN A 736 27.06 14.09 4.05
CA GLN A 736 26.64 15.33 4.71
C GLN A 736 27.00 16.57 3.88
N CYS A 737 28.20 16.63 3.30
CA CYS A 737 28.59 17.69 2.38
C CYS A 737 27.70 17.77 1.14
N VAL A 738 27.20 16.63 0.65
CA VAL A 738 26.21 16.58 -0.44
C VAL A 738 24.87 17.16 0.02
N MET A 739 24.38 16.80 1.21
CA MET A 739 23.13 17.34 1.74
C MET A 739 23.21 18.85 1.95
N GLU A 740 24.30 19.34 2.54
CA GLU A 740 24.53 20.77 2.77
C GLU A 740 24.60 21.57 1.46
N GLY A 741 25.39 21.10 0.49
CA GLY A 741 25.46 21.71 -0.82
C GLY A 741 24.10 21.70 -1.55
N SER A 742 23.33 20.61 -1.42
CA SER A 742 22.02 20.49 -2.05
C SER A 742 20.97 21.41 -1.40
N ALA A 743 21.01 21.59 -0.09
CA ALA A 743 20.15 22.54 0.60
C ALA A 743 20.45 23.98 0.15
N MET A 744 21.73 24.34 0.02
CA MET A 744 22.12 25.64 -0.56
C MET A 744 21.65 25.79 -2.00
N LEU A 745 21.74 24.73 -2.81
CA LEU A 745 21.30 24.74 -4.21
C LEU A 745 19.79 25.01 -4.33
N ILE A 746 18.98 24.30 -3.54
CA ILE A 746 17.52 24.47 -3.55
C ILE A 746 17.16 25.87 -3.04
N HIS A 747 17.86 26.37 -2.03
CA HIS A 747 17.64 27.71 -1.49
C HIS A 747 17.96 28.79 -2.53
N GLU A 748 19.06 28.66 -3.27
CA GLU A 748 19.38 29.61 -4.33
C GLU A 748 18.48 29.47 -5.56
N ALA A 749 17.98 28.26 -5.85
CA ALA A 749 16.98 28.08 -6.89
C ALA A 749 15.69 28.84 -6.53
N HIS A 750 15.31 28.84 -5.25
CA HIS A 750 14.22 29.66 -4.74
C HIS A 750 14.50 31.15 -4.89
N GLN A 751 15.68 31.64 -4.49
CA GLN A 751 16.03 33.06 -4.66
C GLN A 751 16.02 33.51 -6.13
N ALA A 752 16.47 32.65 -7.04
CA ALA A 752 16.46 32.89 -8.47
C ALA A 752 15.04 33.00 -9.07
N LEU A 753 14.05 32.33 -8.46
CA LEU A 753 12.64 32.49 -8.83
C LEU A 753 12.04 33.83 -8.36
N VAL A 754 12.45 34.31 -7.18
CA VAL A 754 11.98 35.60 -6.64
C VAL A 754 12.52 36.76 -7.47
N HIS A 755 13.72 36.63 -8.02
CA HIS A 755 14.37 37.65 -8.86
C HIS A 755 14.72 37.10 -10.27
N PRO A 756 13.70 36.86 -11.13
CA PRO A 756 13.92 36.28 -12.44
C PRO A 756 14.76 37.23 -13.32
N GLY A 757 15.85 36.73 -13.88
CA GLY A 757 16.75 37.48 -14.77
C GLY A 757 17.96 38.12 -14.10
N ASP A 758 18.16 37.96 -12.77
CA ASP A 758 19.40 38.37 -12.12
C ASP A 758 20.57 37.47 -12.51
N ALA A 759 21.53 38.03 -13.25
CA ALA A 759 22.71 37.31 -13.72
C ALA A 759 23.61 36.83 -12.57
N GLU A 760 23.66 37.56 -11.44
CA GLU A 760 24.45 37.15 -10.28
C GLU A 760 23.84 35.94 -9.59
N SER A 761 22.51 35.92 -9.39
CA SER A 761 21.81 34.76 -8.82
C SER A 761 21.98 33.52 -9.68
N GLN A 762 21.90 33.64 -11.01
CA GLN A 762 22.16 32.52 -11.93
C GLN A 762 23.62 32.02 -11.85
N GLN A 763 24.59 32.93 -11.71
CA GLN A 763 25.99 32.57 -11.55
C GLN A 763 26.25 31.88 -10.20
N ARG A 764 25.69 32.40 -9.09
CA ARG A 764 25.76 31.77 -7.77
C ARG A 764 25.16 30.37 -7.80
N LEU A 765 23.98 30.23 -8.39
CA LEU A 765 23.29 28.95 -8.53
C LEU A 765 24.14 27.90 -9.28
N ALA A 766 24.77 28.29 -10.39
CA ALA A 766 25.68 27.41 -11.14
C ALA A 766 26.95 27.03 -10.36
N GLN A 767 27.50 27.96 -9.58
CA GLN A 767 28.65 27.70 -8.71
C GLN A 767 28.32 26.69 -7.60
N VAL A 768 27.17 26.85 -6.94
CA VAL A 768 26.69 25.92 -5.92
C VAL A 768 26.49 24.53 -6.52
N ALA A 769 25.82 24.41 -7.68
CA ALA A 769 25.64 23.12 -8.33
C ALA A 769 26.95 22.42 -8.69
N LYS A 770 27.98 23.17 -9.09
CA LYS A 770 29.32 22.63 -9.34
C LYS A 770 29.97 22.10 -8.04
N ALA A 771 29.79 22.82 -6.94
CA ALA A 771 30.26 22.37 -5.62
C ALA A 771 29.53 21.09 -5.18
N VAL A 772 28.21 21.00 -5.37
CA VAL A 772 27.44 19.78 -5.05
C VAL A 772 27.91 18.60 -5.91
N SER A 773 28.12 18.82 -7.21
CA SER A 773 28.64 17.78 -8.11
C SER A 773 30.02 17.27 -7.67
N HIS A 774 30.86 18.16 -7.14
CA HIS A 774 32.16 17.77 -6.59
C HIS A 774 32.02 16.94 -5.30
N SER A 775 31.20 17.38 -4.34
CA SER A 775 30.89 16.61 -3.12
C SER A 775 30.30 15.24 -3.44
N LEU A 776 29.44 15.18 -4.46
CA LEU A 776 28.81 13.95 -4.92
C LEU A 776 29.83 12.97 -5.50
N ASN A 777 30.79 13.46 -6.29
CA ASN A 777 31.90 12.67 -6.79
C ASN A 777 32.78 12.16 -5.64
N ASN A 778 33.03 12.99 -4.63
CA ASN A 778 33.77 12.58 -3.43
C ASN A 778 33.04 11.48 -2.65
N CYS A 779 31.70 11.58 -2.53
CA CYS A 779 30.88 10.53 -1.92
C CYS A 779 31.00 9.18 -2.65
N VAL A 780 30.99 9.18 -3.99
CA VAL A 780 31.22 7.96 -4.78
C VAL A 780 32.65 7.43 -4.62
N ASN A 781 33.65 8.31 -4.49
CA ASN A 781 35.04 7.93 -4.26
C ASN A 781 35.28 7.30 -2.88
N CYS A 782 34.41 7.54 -1.90
CA CYS A 782 34.47 6.90 -0.59
C CYS A 782 34.00 5.43 -0.61
N LEU A 783 33.43 4.93 -1.72
CA LEU A 783 33.03 3.54 -1.84
C LEU A 783 34.25 2.59 -1.74
N PRO A 784 34.10 1.42 -1.12
CA PRO A 784 35.15 0.40 -1.09
C PRO A 784 35.62 0.05 -2.50
N GLY A 785 36.93 0.00 -2.72
CA GLY A 785 37.57 -0.26 -4.01
C GLY A 785 37.59 0.90 -5.00
N GLN A 786 36.71 1.90 -4.85
CA GLN A 786 36.72 3.10 -5.71
C GLN A 786 37.86 4.05 -5.36
N LYS A 787 38.16 4.21 -4.07
CA LYS A 787 39.31 5.00 -3.58
C LYS A 787 40.63 4.47 -4.12
N ASP A 788 40.78 3.15 -4.19
CA ASP A 788 42.01 2.50 -4.65
C ASP A 788 42.22 2.66 -6.15
N VAL A 789 41.14 2.54 -6.94
CA VAL A 789 41.15 2.83 -8.38
C VAL A 789 41.48 4.31 -8.63
N ASP A 790 41.00 5.22 -7.78
CA ASP A 790 41.30 6.66 -7.88
C ASP A 790 42.75 6.98 -7.50
N MET A 791 43.31 6.30 -6.50
CA MET A 791 44.74 6.38 -6.17
C MET A 791 45.60 5.87 -7.33
N ALA A 792 45.22 4.75 -7.96
CA ALA A 792 45.87 4.23 -9.16
C ALA A 792 45.82 5.24 -10.32
N LEU A 793 44.67 5.87 -10.56
CA LEU A 793 44.54 6.94 -11.58
C LEU A 793 45.46 8.14 -11.28
N ARG A 794 45.55 8.56 -10.02
CA ARG A 794 46.46 9.64 -9.61
C ARG A 794 47.92 9.25 -9.77
N SER A 795 48.30 8.04 -9.38
CA SER A 795 49.65 7.51 -9.54
C SER A 795 50.06 7.42 -11.01
N ILE A 796 49.18 6.94 -11.90
CA ILE A 796 49.41 6.96 -13.36
C ILE A 796 49.56 8.39 -13.87
N GLY A 797 48.74 9.32 -13.38
CA GLY A 797 48.82 10.74 -13.73
C GLY A 797 50.13 11.39 -13.27
N GLU A 798 50.62 11.04 -12.08
CA GLU A 798 51.90 11.50 -11.52
C GLU A 798 53.09 10.90 -12.25
N ALA A 799 53.08 9.59 -12.50
CA ALA A 799 54.06 8.90 -13.33
C ALA A 799 54.15 9.55 -14.72
N SER A 800 53.00 9.82 -15.34
CA SER A 800 52.92 10.50 -16.64
C SER A 800 53.51 11.92 -16.65
N LYS A 801 53.58 12.61 -15.50
CA LYS A 801 54.27 13.91 -15.41
C LYS A 801 55.79 13.76 -15.60
N LYS A 802 56.38 12.59 -15.34
CA LYS A 802 57.79 12.31 -15.66
C LYS A 802 58.08 12.51 -17.17
N LEU A 803 57.08 12.26 -18.03
CA LEU A 803 57.17 12.49 -19.49
C LEU A 803 57.09 13.96 -19.92
N LEU A 804 56.73 14.88 -19.01
CA LEU A 804 56.62 16.32 -19.28
C LEU A 804 57.94 17.07 -18.98
N VAL A 805 58.94 16.39 -18.41
CA VAL A 805 60.23 16.99 -18.03
C VAL A 805 61.17 17.01 -19.23
N ASP A 806 61.67 18.18 -19.61
CA ASP A 806 62.54 18.41 -20.79
C ASP A 806 63.93 17.74 -20.72
N ILE A 807 64.30 17.14 -19.59
CA ILE A 807 65.59 16.47 -19.38
C ILE A 807 65.32 15.06 -18.86
N LEU A 808 65.36 14.07 -19.77
CA LEU A 808 65.30 12.67 -19.40
C LEU A 808 66.67 12.18 -18.87
N PRO A 809 66.70 11.20 -17.95
CA PRO A 809 67.95 10.60 -17.46
C PRO A 809 68.79 10.01 -18.61
N PRO A 810 70.13 10.10 -18.57
CA PRO A 810 70.97 9.44 -19.55
C PRO A 810 70.84 7.91 -19.42
N CYS A 811 70.56 7.25 -20.54
CA CYS A 811 70.46 5.79 -20.65
C CYS A 811 71.76 5.12 -20.14
N SER A 812 71.69 4.39 -19.02
CA SER A 812 72.82 3.71 -18.39
C SER A 812 72.94 2.22 -18.77
N LYS A 813 71.95 1.68 -19.47
CA LYS A 813 71.83 0.27 -19.87
C LYS A 813 72.14 0.07 -21.35
N THR A 814 72.52 -1.15 -21.75
CA THR A 814 72.64 -1.47 -23.18
C THR A 814 71.25 -1.53 -23.84
N PHE A 815 71.15 -1.23 -25.14
CA PHE A 815 69.88 -1.28 -25.87
C PHE A 815 69.17 -2.64 -25.72
N GLN A 816 69.95 -3.73 -25.71
CA GLN A 816 69.40 -5.08 -25.59
C GLN A 816 68.83 -5.38 -24.20
N GLU A 817 69.45 -4.84 -23.14
CA GLU A 817 68.93 -4.93 -21.77
C GLU A 817 67.67 -4.06 -21.60
N ALA A 818 67.71 -2.80 -22.06
CA ALA A 818 66.55 -1.90 -22.01
C ALA A 818 65.36 -2.45 -22.81
N GLN A 819 65.60 -3.08 -23.96
CA GLN A 819 64.57 -3.73 -24.78
C GLN A 819 63.98 -4.96 -24.07
N THR A 820 64.81 -5.75 -23.38
CA THR A 820 64.34 -6.94 -22.64
C THR A 820 63.50 -6.53 -21.44
N ASP A 821 63.96 -5.53 -20.67
CA ASP A 821 63.25 -4.96 -19.52
C ASP A 821 61.90 -4.34 -19.95
N LEU A 822 61.88 -3.58 -21.06
CA LEU A 822 60.65 -2.98 -21.58
C LEU A 822 59.64 -4.05 -22.06
N ASN A 823 60.11 -5.12 -22.71
CA ASN A 823 59.22 -6.20 -23.14
C ASN A 823 58.64 -6.99 -21.97
N HIS A 824 59.42 -7.18 -20.91
CA HIS A 824 58.98 -7.86 -19.70
C HIS A 824 57.91 -7.04 -18.97
N THR A 825 58.19 -5.77 -18.65
CA THR A 825 57.26 -4.86 -17.99
C THR A 825 55.99 -4.62 -18.82
N ALA A 826 56.08 -4.55 -20.16
CA ALA A 826 54.90 -4.47 -21.02
C ALA A 826 54.02 -5.74 -20.98
N ALA A 827 54.61 -6.92 -20.78
CA ALA A 827 53.85 -8.15 -20.64
C ALA A 827 53.13 -8.22 -19.28
N GLU A 828 53.78 -7.75 -18.22
CA GLU A 828 53.20 -7.66 -16.87
C GLU A 828 52.07 -6.64 -16.81
N LEU A 829 52.28 -5.44 -17.35
CA LEU A 829 51.25 -4.41 -17.47
C LEU A 829 49.99 -4.93 -18.18
N ASN A 830 50.16 -5.66 -19.28
CA ASN A 830 49.04 -6.24 -20.03
C ASN A 830 48.34 -7.38 -19.27
N HIS A 831 49.09 -8.17 -18.49
CA HIS A 831 48.49 -9.18 -17.63
C HIS A 831 47.62 -8.53 -16.55
N SER A 832 48.15 -7.52 -15.87
CA SER A 832 47.44 -6.75 -14.84
C SER A 832 46.26 -5.96 -15.40
N ALA A 833 46.33 -5.46 -16.64
CA ALA A 833 45.18 -4.90 -17.35
C ALA A 833 44.06 -5.94 -17.55
N GLY A 834 44.41 -7.17 -17.91
CA GLY A 834 43.49 -8.30 -18.00
C GLY A 834 42.84 -8.63 -16.66
N GLU A 835 43.62 -8.59 -15.57
CA GLU A 835 43.13 -8.78 -14.20
C GLU A 835 42.16 -7.67 -13.77
N VAL A 836 42.41 -6.40 -14.13
CA VAL A 836 41.49 -5.27 -13.90
C VAL A 836 40.17 -5.49 -14.64
N VAL A 837 40.22 -5.91 -15.91
CA VAL A 837 39.01 -6.21 -16.70
C VAL A 837 38.22 -7.36 -16.08
N HIS A 838 38.88 -8.43 -15.63
CA HIS A 838 38.22 -9.55 -14.98
C HIS A 838 37.59 -9.14 -13.64
N SER A 839 38.37 -8.45 -12.81
CA SER A 839 37.99 -8.02 -11.47
C SER A 839 36.91 -6.94 -11.47
N SER A 840 36.77 -6.18 -12.56
CA SER A 840 35.68 -5.20 -12.74
C SER A 840 34.28 -5.81 -12.75
N ARG A 841 34.17 -7.15 -12.89
CA ARG A 841 32.92 -7.92 -12.78
C ARG A 841 32.78 -8.67 -11.45
N GLY A 842 33.82 -8.63 -10.62
CA GLY A 842 33.91 -9.31 -9.33
C GLY A 842 33.60 -8.38 -8.16
N THR A 843 34.22 -8.64 -7.02
CA THR A 843 34.04 -7.83 -5.79
C THR A 843 34.91 -6.57 -5.83
N SER A 844 34.46 -5.50 -5.15
CA SER A 844 35.22 -4.24 -5.09
C SER A 844 36.64 -4.39 -4.53
N SER A 845 36.86 -5.37 -3.64
CA SER A 845 38.20 -5.68 -3.10
C SER A 845 39.14 -6.30 -4.13
N GLN A 846 38.61 -7.11 -5.05
CA GLN A 846 39.41 -7.69 -6.14
C GLN A 846 39.82 -6.61 -7.14
N LEU A 847 38.90 -5.69 -7.45
CA LEU A 847 39.22 -4.55 -8.31
C LEU A 847 40.28 -3.64 -7.67
N ALA A 848 40.19 -3.37 -6.37
CA ALA A 848 41.18 -2.57 -5.64
C ALA A 848 42.59 -3.13 -5.79
N ALA A 849 42.77 -4.43 -5.54
CA ALA A 849 44.05 -5.12 -5.65
C ALA A 849 44.57 -5.11 -7.10
N ALA A 850 43.71 -5.41 -8.07
CA ALA A 850 44.08 -5.42 -9.49
C ALA A 850 44.49 -4.02 -9.99
N SER A 851 43.77 -2.97 -9.58
CA SER A 851 44.09 -1.59 -9.96
C SER A 851 45.37 -1.07 -9.30
N GLY A 852 45.65 -1.45 -8.06
CA GLY A 852 46.91 -1.15 -7.39
C GLY A 852 48.11 -1.79 -8.11
N LYS A 853 48.02 -3.09 -8.40
CA LYS A 853 49.04 -3.82 -9.18
C LYS A 853 49.24 -3.22 -10.56
N PHE A 854 48.15 -2.97 -11.30
CA PHE A 854 48.22 -2.33 -12.61
C PHE A 854 48.91 -0.96 -12.58
N SER A 855 48.67 -0.16 -11.54
CA SER A 855 49.34 1.13 -11.37
C SER A 855 50.84 1.00 -11.11
N GLN A 856 51.25 -0.02 -10.34
CA GLN A 856 52.67 -0.30 -10.07
C GLN A 856 53.37 -0.76 -11.35
N ASP A 857 52.80 -1.75 -12.04
CA ASP A 857 53.33 -2.25 -13.30
C ASP A 857 53.39 -1.15 -14.38
N PHE A 858 52.47 -0.18 -14.34
CA PHE A 858 52.51 0.99 -15.21
C PHE A 858 53.69 1.91 -14.91
N ASP A 859 53.99 2.18 -13.63
CA ASP A 859 55.13 3.01 -13.26
C ASP A 859 56.46 2.34 -13.63
N GLU A 860 56.58 1.02 -13.40
CA GLU A 860 57.74 0.23 -13.80
C GLU A 860 57.91 0.19 -15.33
N PHE A 861 56.82 0.02 -16.09
CA PHE A 861 56.84 0.11 -17.55
C PHE A 861 57.24 1.50 -18.04
N LEU A 862 56.73 2.56 -17.39
CA LEU A 862 57.03 3.93 -17.77
C LEU A 862 58.50 4.28 -17.52
N ASP A 863 59.05 3.87 -16.38
CA ASP A 863 60.46 4.06 -16.04
C ASP A 863 61.36 3.28 -17.01
N ALA A 864 61.03 2.02 -17.34
CA ALA A 864 61.74 1.24 -18.37
C ALA A 864 61.68 1.89 -19.76
N GLY A 865 60.53 2.49 -20.12
CA GLY A 865 60.34 3.22 -21.38
C GLY A 865 61.13 4.52 -21.46
N ILE A 866 61.26 5.24 -20.35
CA ILE A 866 62.09 6.45 -20.24
C ILE A 866 63.58 6.07 -20.31
N GLU A 867 64.02 5.05 -19.57
CA GLU A 867 65.41 4.56 -19.60
C GLU A 867 65.82 4.06 -20.99
N GLY A 868 64.90 3.47 -21.76
CA GLY A 868 65.14 2.96 -23.11
C GLY A 868 65.13 4.01 -24.23
N THR A 869 64.93 5.31 -23.94
CA THR A 869 64.90 6.34 -24.98
C THR A 869 66.28 6.71 -25.53
N HIS A 870 66.48 6.51 -26.83
CA HIS A 870 67.63 7.02 -27.58
C HIS A 870 67.33 8.41 -28.19
N LYS A 871 68.37 9.25 -28.35
CA LYS A 871 68.25 10.65 -28.80
C LYS A 871 67.60 10.85 -30.18
N GLU A 872 67.65 9.85 -31.07
CA GLU A 872 67.11 9.96 -32.44
C GLU A 872 65.59 9.71 -32.53
N ASP A 873 65.03 8.87 -31.64
CA ASP A 873 63.59 8.46 -31.66
C ASP A 873 62.78 8.95 -30.45
N GLN A 874 63.38 9.79 -29.61
CA GLN A 874 62.85 10.25 -28.33
C GLN A 874 61.41 10.82 -28.43
N ILE A 875 61.12 11.62 -29.45
CA ILE A 875 59.81 12.26 -29.65
C ILE A 875 58.71 11.22 -29.91
N GLN A 876 59.01 10.19 -30.71
CA GLN A 876 58.05 9.16 -31.09
C GLN A 876 57.75 8.22 -29.91
N VAL A 877 58.79 7.81 -29.17
CA VAL A 877 58.64 6.95 -27.98
C VAL A 877 57.86 7.66 -26.88
N ILE A 878 58.16 8.93 -26.59
CA ILE A 878 57.40 9.73 -25.62
C ILE A 878 55.94 9.90 -26.08
N GLY A 879 55.71 10.13 -27.37
CA GLY A 879 54.36 10.18 -27.95
C GLY A 879 53.57 8.89 -27.72
N ASN A 880 54.22 7.74 -27.91
CA ASN A 880 53.62 6.42 -27.66
C ASN A 880 53.34 6.18 -26.17
N LEU A 881 54.29 6.49 -25.27
CA LEU A 881 54.10 6.37 -23.82
C LEU A 881 52.95 7.26 -23.32
N LYS A 882 52.78 8.46 -23.88
CA LYS A 882 51.65 9.35 -23.56
C LYS A 882 50.31 8.77 -24.02
N ASN A 883 50.27 8.14 -25.19
CA ASN A 883 49.07 7.45 -25.67
C ASN A 883 48.70 6.25 -24.78
N ILE A 884 49.69 5.47 -24.34
CA ILE A 884 49.50 4.36 -23.39
C ILE A 884 48.98 4.89 -22.07
N SER A 885 49.60 5.93 -21.50
CA SER A 885 49.13 6.59 -20.28
C SER A 885 47.66 7.03 -20.36
N MET A 886 47.26 7.63 -21.50
CA MET A 886 45.86 7.98 -21.76
C MET A 886 44.94 6.75 -21.86
N ALA A 887 45.40 5.67 -22.49
CA ALA A 887 44.63 4.43 -22.62
C ALA A 887 44.46 3.73 -21.26
N SER A 888 45.53 3.61 -20.47
CA SER A 888 45.52 3.04 -19.11
C SER A 888 44.62 3.86 -18.17
N SER A 889 44.63 5.20 -18.29
CA SER A 889 43.70 6.07 -17.54
C SER A 889 42.24 5.84 -17.96
N LYS A 890 41.96 5.68 -19.27
CA LYS A 890 40.61 5.38 -19.77
C LYS A 890 40.15 3.98 -19.34
N LEU A 891 41.05 3.01 -19.30
CA LEU A 891 40.77 1.65 -18.83
C LEU A 891 40.34 1.66 -17.36
N LEU A 892 41.11 2.31 -16.49
CA LEU A 892 40.76 2.45 -15.08
C LEU A 892 39.46 3.24 -14.89
N LEU A 893 39.22 4.31 -15.64
CA LEU A 893 37.93 5.03 -15.59
C LEU A 893 36.74 4.15 -16.03
N ALA A 894 36.92 3.29 -17.03
CA ALA A 894 35.89 2.35 -17.46
C ALA A 894 35.65 1.24 -16.44
N ALA A 895 36.72 0.70 -15.82
CA ALA A 895 36.65 -0.25 -14.71
C ALA A 895 35.95 0.36 -13.48
N LYS A 896 36.31 1.61 -13.14
CA LYS A 896 35.69 2.43 -12.09
C LYS A 896 34.17 2.51 -12.28
N SER A 897 33.74 2.89 -13.49
CA SER A 897 32.32 3.02 -13.84
C SER A 897 31.56 1.69 -13.82
N LEU A 898 32.19 0.60 -14.30
CA LEU A 898 31.55 -0.72 -14.34
C LEU A 898 31.38 -1.34 -12.95
N SER A 899 32.31 -1.09 -12.02
CA SER A 899 32.20 -1.54 -10.63
C SER A 899 31.06 -0.88 -9.88
N VAL A 900 30.77 0.38 -10.18
CA VAL A 900 29.62 1.10 -9.59
C VAL A 900 28.31 0.71 -10.28
N ASP A 901 28.36 0.42 -11.58
CA ASP A 901 27.18 0.10 -12.40
C ASP A 901 27.45 -1.09 -13.36
N PRO A 902 27.19 -2.33 -12.91
CA PRO A 902 27.35 -3.53 -13.74
C PRO A 902 26.43 -3.57 -14.96
N GLY A 903 25.40 -2.71 -15.02
CA GLY A 903 24.44 -2.58 -16.11
C GLY A 903 24.92 -1.67 -17.25
N ALA A 904 25.96 -0.87 -17.05
CA ALA A 904 26.43 0.13 -18.01
C ALA A 904 27.03 -0.51 -19.29
N ALA A 905 26.20 -0.69 -20.32
CA ALA A 905 26.60 -1.25 -21.62
C ALA A 905 27.75 -0.46 -22.28
N ASN A 906 27.75 0.88 -22.14
CA ASN A 906 28.82 1.73 -22.63
C ASN A 906 30.15 1.50 -21.91
N ALA A 907 30.13 1.30 -20.59
CA ALA A 907 31.34 1.00 -19.82
C ALA A 907 31.91 -0.38 -20.21
N LYS A 908 31.05 -1.38 -20.46
CA LYS A 908 31.45 -2.70 -20.99
C LYS A 908 32.13 -2.59 -22.35
N ASN A 909 31.58 -1.78 -23.25
CA ASN A 909 32.16 -1.54 -24.57
C ASN A 909 33.51 -0.79 -24.47
N LEU A 910 33.60 0.23 -23.61
CA LEU A 910 34.84 0.99 -23.39
C LEU A 910 35.95 0.14 -22.75
N LEU A 911 35.62 -0.76 -21.82
CA LEU A 911 36.56 -1.76 -21.27
C LEU A 911 37.08 -2.71 -22.35
N ALA A 912 36.21 -3.19 -23.24
CA ALA A 912 36.58 -4.07 -24.34
C ALA A 912 37.42 -3.36 -25.42
N VAL A 913 37.29 -2.03 -25.55
CA VAL A 913 38.11 -1.21 -26.44
C VAL A 913 39.43 -0.83 -25.78
N GLY A 914 39.44 -0.51 -24.48
CA GLY A 914 40.65 -0.19 -23.71
C GLY A 914 41.66 -1.33 -23.68
N SER A 915 41.20 -2.56 -23.45
CA SER A 915 42.05 -3.76 -23.52
C SER A 915 42.58 -4.05 -24.93
N LYS A 916 41.83 -3.71 -25.98
CA LYS A 916 42.28 -3.80 -27.38
C LYS A 916 43.28 -2.70 -27.75
N MET A 917 43.21 -1.52 -27.11
CA MET A 917 44.12 -0.40 -27.37
C MET A 917 45.52 -0.64 -26.80
N GLU A 918 45.65 -1.32 -25.67
CA GLU A 918 46.96 -1.81 -25.17
C GLU A 918 47.56 -2.87 -26.09
N ALA A 919 46.74 -3.76 -26.64
CA ALA A 919 47.19 -4.71 -27.67
C ALA A 919 47.70 -4.00 -28.94
N LEU A 920 47.16 -2.82 -29.27
CA LEU A 920 47.64 -1.97 -30.37
C LEU A 920 48.90 -1.18 -30.00
N ALA A 921 49.07 -0.77 -28.74
CA ALA A 921 50.31 -0.13 -28.27
C ALA A 921 51.53 -1.06 -28.39
N ARG A 922 51.32 -2.37 -28.22
CA ARG A 922 52.29 -3.42 -28.57
C ARG A 922 52.75 -3.36 -30.03
N ALA A 923 51.86 -3.02 -30.95
CA ALA A 923 52.18 -2.93 -32.38
C ALA A 923 52.90 -1.60 -32.73
N CYS A 924 52.53 -0.49 -32.10
CA CYS A 924 53.13 0.82 -32.40
C CYS A 924 54.54 1.05 -31.82
N LEU A 925 54.94 0.34 -30.76
CA LEU A 925 56.33 0.37 -30.25
C LEU A 925 57.33 -0.36 -31.16
N TRP A 926 56.84 -1.19 -32.09
CA TRP A 926 57.66 -2.14 -32.84
C TRP A 926 57.76 -1.92 -34.33
N GLY A 927 57.31 -0.77 -34.86
CA GLY A 927 57.57 -0.35 -36.25
C GLY A 927 57.63 -1.51 -37.25
N GLN A 928 56.56 -2.32 -37.32
CA GLN A 928 56.31 -3.24 -38.44
C GLN A 928 55.06 -2.79 -39.18
#